data_AF-A0A5M9N0J7-F1
#
_entry.id   AF-A0A5M9N0J7-F1
#
_cell.length_a   1.000
_cell.length_b   1.000
_cell.length_c   1.000
_cell.angle_alpha   90.00
_cell.angle_beta   90.00
_cell.angle_gamma   90.00
#
_symmetry.space_group_name_H-M   'P 1'
#
loop_
_entity.id
_entity.type
_entity.pdbx_description
1 polymer ?
#
loop_
_entity_poly.entity_id
_entity_poly.type
_entity_poly.pdbx_seq_one_letter_code
_entity_poly.pdbx_strand_id
1 'polypeptide(L)'
;MAVADYKKYLAENVLNEHRTVTYRSLSRALRIHCTVAKQMLYDFHHSENNKTPHNVNATYLVAGILKPRTAMNGAHANETTNGDEVMPSSPHLPSSMPNQDMESDNITTASILLVREEDLEDAKSTFQSISSIHVYSLQPTVLQDLNVLTDVSREMMTNHAQEDPLEYGKQWGMIQNKNVKRRKGTRPPAPAPAPAPPSSKPVVPSKRPSETSHSEPKKEARSGSAQPSQNDSAPSKPVEKPAPKREASNLFSSFAKAKQRKDSTAPAAARVESAEPSGPEEVILDDASEEEPEELFPETGQTSSTSPRETRKEREEKLKRMMEDDDDEEMPDAAEPEEESNPIDETPPKPPSPKEEVTVRGGRRRGRRKVMQKKTIKDEEGYLVTIEEPSWESFSEDEPAPLPKKKTTAIAPKAYGAGARGTAGHPESAILRRACPEYTSYASFRHPPYSEGPLSLPFQRPAQECRTFSSPAVEQVIEDITSRMKDKDLAQLFRNAFPNTLDTTIQWHVDGSSSVAATRRRDGSQWEGPQTFVVTGDINAEWLRDSTNQLSQYQALAKKDKQLYNLILGAINTQAEFVIQSPYCNAFQPPPPSKLAPTNNGQDDKVHPAYEPSVVFECKYELDSLAHFLALGTEFHESTGSTDFLTNRWYIALDTLLKVLDAQSQPTFSDNGQHVVNQYTFQRKTTLGTETLNLAGIGNPLNHGTGLIRSAFRPSDDATILGFFIPPNAMMAVQLKKIAKVLRAAGGKADLANELEQRGERLDRAVREHGVVHHAKYGDVFAFEVDGYGSRILMDDANVPSLLSLPLLGYVNQDDQVYQNTRKMLLSKDGNPYYLMGSAFHGIGGPHIGLQNAWPMSLLVQALTSDSDAEITASINLVRDSSLLGLIHESVNVDNIKDYTRSWFAWANSVFAQTIFKIAAERPHLIFGEGADPYIIE
;
A
#
# COMPACT_ATOMS: atom_id res chain seq x y z
N MET A 1 13.86 34.37 34.88
CA MET A 1 12.80 35.14 34.19
C MET A 1 12.00 34.27 33.19
N ALA A 2 11.67 33.02 33.50
CA ALA A 2 10.98 32.11 32.55
C ALA A 2 9.55 31.71 32.96
N VAL A 3 9.12 32.03 34.20
CA VAL A 3 7.85 31.55 34.78
C VAL A 3 6.64 32.37 34.32
N ALA A 4 6.83 33.59 33.80
CA ALA A 4 5.74 34.47 33.40
C ALA A 4 5.23 34.26 31.96
N ASP A 5 6.06 33.72 31.06
CA ASP A 5 5.78 33.75 29.61
C ASP A 5 5.05 32.49 29.10
N TYR A 6 5.14 31.36 29.82
CA TYR A 6 4.53 30.10 29.37
C TYR A 6 3.00 30.17 29.25
N LYS A 7 2.33 30.88 30.17
CA LYS A 7 0.87 31.08 30.11
C LYS A 7 0.46 31.95 28.93
N LYS A 8 1.29 32.94 28.57
CA LYS A 8 1.07 33.74 27.36
C LYS A 8 1.26 32.87 26.12
N TYR A 9 2.37 32.15 26.01
CA TYR A 9 2.66 31.25 24.88
C TYR A 9 1.56 30.20 24.67
N LEU A 10 1.07 29.57 25.75
CA LEU A 10 0.00 28.58 25.67
C LEU A 10 -1.36 29.20 25.33
N ALA A 11 -1.71 30.38 25.86
CA ALA A 11 -2.93 31.07 25.43
C ALA A 11 -2.85 31.50 23.94
N GLU A 12 -1.70 32.01 23.49
CA GLU A 12 -1.46 32.42 22.12
C GLU A 12 -1.54 31.22 21.15
N ASN A 13 -0.91 30.08 21.47
CA ASN A 13 -0.90 28.91 20.60
C ASN A 13 -2.20 28.08 20.69
N VAL A 14 -2.70 27.77 21.89
CA VAL A 14 -3.83 26.84 22.09
C VAL A 14 -5.19 27.54 21.97
N LEU A 15 -5.34 28.76 22.53
CA LEU A 15 -6.63 29.46 22.55
C LEU A 15 -6.82 30.41 21.36
N ASN A 16 -5.77 31.14 20.93
CA ASN A 16 -5.89 32.10 19.82
C ASN A 16 -5.57 31.49 18.44
N GLU A 17 -4.49 30.73 18.31
CA GLU A 17 -4.11 30.05 17.05
C GLU A 17 -4.70 28.63 16.89
N HIS A 18 -5.41 28.13 17.90
CA HIS A 18 -6.03 26.80 17.92
C HIS A 18 -5.09 25.61 17.63
N ARG A 19 -3.79 25.75 17.91
CA ARG A 19 -2.79 24.69 17.73
C ARG A 19 -2.79 23.70 18.90
N THR A 20 -2.42 22.46 18.60
CA THR A 20 -2.08 21.45 19.62
C THR A 20 -0.63 21.61 20.05
N VAL A 21 -0.37 21.74 21.36
CA VAL A 21 0.98 21.93 21.93
C VAL A 21 1.37 20.72 22.77
N THR A 22 2.49 20.09 22.45
CA THR A 22 3.03 18.93 23.20
C THR A 22 4.06 19.38 24.24
N TYR A 23 4.34 18.55 25.24
CA TYR A 23 5.42 18.82 26.20
C TYR A 23 6.79 18.91 25.51
N ARG A 24 6.96 18.28 24.33
CA ARG A 24 8.19 18.31 23.52
C ARG A 24 8.33 19.60 22.71
N SER A 25 7.24 20.12 22.14
CA SER A 25 7.28 21.40 21.42
C SER A 25 7.38 22.58 22.40
N LEU A 26 6.66 22.57 23.53
CA LEU A 26 6.80 23.57 24.59
C LEU A 26 8.22 23.61 25.19
N SER A 27 8.81 22.43 25.44
CA SER A 27 10.19 22.30 25.94
C SER A 27 11.22 22.95 25.00
N ARG A 28 11.06 22.79 23.68
CA ARG A 28 11.93 23.41 22.69
C ARG A 28 11.67 24.90 22.52
N ALA A 29 10.41 25.32 22.40
CA ALA A 29 10.01 26.71 22.20
C ALA A 29 10.48 27.62 23.35
N LEU A 30 10.29 27.19 24.60
CA LEU A 30 10.73 27.95 25.79
C LEU A 30 12.16 27.60 26.23
N ARG A 31 12.83 26.66 25.55
CA ARG A 31 14.17 26.14 25.88
C ARG A 31 14.32 25.69 27.35
N ILE A 32 13.33 24.93 27.82
CA ILE A 32 13.22 24.37 29.17
C ILE A 32 13.27 22.84 29.17
N HIS A 33 13.60 22.24 30.32
CA HIS A 33 13.60 20.79 30.50
C HIS A 33 12.20 20.21 30.35
N CYS A 34 12.05 19.03 29.73
CA CYS A 34 10.76 18.42 29.44
C CYS A 34 9.88 18.21 30.69
N THR A 35 10.46 17.92 31.86
CA THR A 35 9.74 17.85 33.14
C THR A 35 9.04 19.16 33.51
N VAL A 36 9.71 20.31 33.29
CA VAL A 36 9.15 21.63 33.55
C VAL A 36 8.06 21.96 32.53
N ALA A 37 8.24 21.56 31.26
CA ALA A 37 7.20 21.69 30.25
C ALA A 37 5.93 20.89 30.60
N LYS A 38 6.06 19.66 31.12
CA LYS A 38 4.92 18.84 31.60
C LYS A 38 4.18 19.53 32.75
N GLN A 39 4.90 20.09 33.72
CA GLN A 39 4.33 20.88 34.81
C GLN A 39 3.58 22.12 34.27
N MET A 40 4.20 22.87 33.35
CA MET A 40 3.59 24.06 32.74
C MET A 40 2.31 23.76 31.95
N LEU A 41 2.22 22.61 31.27
CA LEU A 41 0.96 22.17 30.63
C LEU A 41 -0.11 21.89 31.69
N TYR A 42 0.21 21.09 32.72
CA TYR A 42 -0.73 20.78 33.79
C TYR A 42 -1.23 22.04 34.53
N ASP A 43 -0.32 22.95 34.89
CA ASP A 43 -0.64 24.23 35.52
C ASP A 43 -1.56 25.09 34.65
N PHE A 44 -1.36 25.09 33.33
CA PHE A 44 -2.16 25.88 32.39
C PHE A 44 -3.57 25.31 32.27
N HIS A 45 -3.68 24.02 31.93
CA HIS A 45 -4.94 23.28 31.82
C HIS A 45 -5.81 23.43 33.08
N HIS A 46 -5.25 23.14 34.25
CA HIS A 46 -5.96 23.30 35.52
C HIS A 46 -6.36 24.76 35.76
N SER A 47 -5.49 25.74 35.44
CA SER A 47 -5.80 27.15 35.65
C SER A 47 -6.82 27.76 34.68
N GLU A 48 -7.01 27.19 33.48
CA GLU A 48 -8.04 27.64 32.54
C GLU A 48 -9.36 26.90 32.74
N ASN A 49 -9.34 25.57 32.96
CA ASN A 49 -10.56 24.79 33.20
C ASN A 49 -11.23 25.14 34.54
N ASN A 50 -10.47 25.62 35.54
CA ASN A 50 -11.03 26.19 36.78
C ASN A 50 -11.74 27.56 36.57
N LYS A 51 -11.51 28.27 35.45
CA LYS A 51 -12.24 29.50 35.10
C LYS A 51 -13.47 29.21 34.25
N THR A 52 -13.29 28.33 33.27
CA THR A 52 -14.29 27.95 32.27
C THR A 52 -14.16 26.45 32.01
N PRO A 53 -15.09 25.60 32.46
CA PRO A 53 -15.02 24.16 32.24
C PRO A 53 -14.89 23.80 30.74
N HIS A 54 -14.06 22.81 30.43
CA HIS A 54 -13.79 22.30 29.08
C HIS A 54 -13.22 23.33 28.08
N ASN A 55 -12.56 24.39 28.56
CA ASN A 55 -11.94 25.42 27.72
C ASN A 55 -10.60 24.96 27.09
N VAL A 56 -9.92 24.00 27.71
CA VAL A 56 -8.74 23.31 27.15
C VAL A 56 -8.87 21.83 27.42
N ASN A 57 -8.60 21.00 26.41
CA ASN A 57 -8.63 19.55 26.52
C ASN A 57 -7.19 19.01 26.53
N ALA A 58 -6.93 17.98 27.32
CA ALA A 58 -5.62 17.35 27.46
C ALA A 58 -5.54 15.96 26.80
N THR A 59 -4.31 15.52 26.54
CA THR A 59 -3.98 14.11 26.30
C THR A 59 -2.92 13.73 27.32
N TYR A 60 -3.07 12.57 27.95
CA TYR A 60 -2.20 12.07 29.00
C TYR A 60 -1.34 10.90 28.51
N LEU A 61 -0.12 10.80 29.03
CA LEU A 61 0.71 9.60 28.92
C LEU A 61 0.77 8.92 30.29
N VAL A 62 0.26 7.69 30.35
CA VAL A 62 0.24 6.83 31.54
C VAL A 62 1.26 5.72 31.35
N ALA A 63 2.06 5.43 32.37
CA ALA A 63 3.00 4.31 32.38
C ALA A 63 2.87 3.51 33.69
N GLY A 64 3.01 2.19 33.62
CA GLY A 64 2.80 1.30 34.76
C GLY A 64 2.90 -0.18 34.40
N ILE A 65 2.56 -1.06 35.35
CA ILE A 65 2.39 -2.50 35.14
C ILE A 65 0.88 -2.77 34.96
N LEU A 66 0.49 -3.48 33.91
CA LEU A 66 -0.92 -3.85 33.67
C LEU A 66 -1.38 -4.94 34.65
N LYS A 67 -2.69 -5.00 34.93
CA LYS A 67 -3.28 -6.11 35.68
C LYS A 67 -3.16 -7.41 34.86
N PRO A 68 -2.69 -8.53 35.46
CA PRO A 68 -2.82 -9.84 34.85
C PRO A 68 -4.28 -10.13 34.51
N ARG A 69 -4.55 -10.58 33.28
CA ARG A 69 -5.92 -10.87 32.82
C ARG A 69 -6.39 -12.18 33.44
N THR A 70 -7.15 -12.11 34.54
CA THR A 70 -7.81 -13.27 35.13
C THR A 70 -8.77 -13.90 34.12
N ALA A 71 -8.47 -15.14 33.73
CA ALA A 71 -9.30 -15.92 32.81
C ALA A 71 -10.61 -16.36 33.51
N MET A 72 -11.60 -15.47 33.53
CA MET A 72 -12.93 -15.81 34.03
C MET A 72 -13.69 -16.66 33.01
N ASN A 73 -14.13 -17.84 33.45
CA ASN A 73 -14.99 -18.72 32.66
C ASN A 73 -16.38 -18.10 32.47
N GLY A 74 -16.66 -17.61 31.25
CA GLY A 74 -18.02 -17.34 30.77
C GLY A 74 -18.29 -15.91 30.32
N ALA A 75 -18.83 -15.81 29.10
CA ALA A 75 -19.59 -14.68 28.54
C ALA A 75 -18.89 -13.31 28.35
N HIS A 76 -18.59 -13.02 27.07
CA HIS A 76 -18.57 -11.71 26.41
C HIS A 76 -17.51 -10.64 26.74
N ALA A 77 -16.65 -10.47 25.72
CA ALA A 77 -16.22 -9.20 25.09
C ALA A 77 -15.13 -8.32 25.74
N ASN A 78 -14.14 -8.01 24.88
CA ASN A 78 -13.27 -6.82 24.83
C ASN A 78 -12.41 -6.49 26.10
N GLU A 79 -11.19 -5.98 26.04
CA GLU A 79 -10.52 -5.18 24.99
C GLU A 79 -9.09 -5.68 24.65
N THR A 80 -8.43 -4.95 23.74
CA THR A 80 -7.08 -5.19 23.20
C THR A 80 -5.96 -4.53 24.02
N THR A 81 -4.75 -5.09 23.98
CA THR A 81 -3.52 -4.38 23.53
C THR A 81 -2.29 -5.30 23.53
N ASN A 82 -1.35 -4.99 22.63
CA ASN A 82 0.07 -5.34 22.61
C ASN A 82 0.47 -6.82 22.79
N GLY A 83 0.83 -7.47 21.68
CA GLY A 83 1.73 -8.63 21.70
C GLY A 83 3.18 -8.18 21.45
N ASP A 84 4.14 -8.82 22.13
CA ASP A 84 5.58 -8.70 21.85
C ASP A 84 6.33 -9.94 22.42
N GLU A 85 5.88 -11.15 22.06
CA GLU A 85 6.52 -12.41 22.46
C GLU A 85 7.39 -12.99 21.34
N VAL A 86 8.71 -12.85 21.49
CA VAL A 86 9.72 -13.46 20.60
C VAL A 86 9.96 -14.90 21.03
N MET A 87 9.26 -15.85 20.40
CA MET A 87 9.48 -17.28 20.65
C MET A 87 10.67 -17.84 19.84
N PRO A 88 11.67 -18.48 20.48
CA PRO A 88 12.89 -18.93 19.81
C PRO A 88 12.69 -20.22 19.00
N SER A 89 13.30 -20.28 17.82
CA SER A 89 13.13 -21.38 16.86
C SER A 89 14.13 -22.52 17.05
N SER A 90 13.71 -23.58 17.75
CA SER A 90 14.28 -24.96 17.63
C SER A 90 13.37 -26.01 18.27
N PRO A 91 13.07 -27.14 17.61
CA PRO A 91 12.29 -28.23 18.21
C PRO A 91 13.15 -29.09 19.14
N HIS A 92 12.71 -29.29 20.39
CA HIS A 92 13.23 -30.35 21.26
C HIS A 92 12.43 -31.63 21.07
N LEU A 93 13.13 -32.76 20.90
CA LEU A 93 12.50 -34.08 20.79
C LEU A 93 12.06 -34.57 22.19
N PRO A 94 10.84 -35.12 22.34
CA PRO A 94 10.34 -35.56 23.64
C PRO A 94 10.95 -36.90 24.06
N SER A 95 11.56 -36.94 25.24
CA SER A 95 12.06 -38.16 25.88
C SER A 95 11.49 -38.30 27.30
N SER A 96 10.34 -38.97 27.40
CA SER A 96 9.82 -39.65 28.61
C SER A 96 9.89 -38.91 29.97
N MET A 97 8.76 -38.40 30.45
CA MET A 97 8.10 -38.73 31.74
C MET A 97 6.78 -37.94 31.89
N PRO A 98 5.84 -38.31 32.79
CA PRO A 98 4.47 -37.79 32.79
C PRO A 98 4.26 -36.49 33.60
N ASN A 99 3.09 -35.88 33.40
CA ASN A 99 2.58 -34.64 34.00
C ASN A 99 3.12 -34.26 35.39
N GLN A 100 3.58 -33.02 35.49
CA GLN A 100 3.40 -32.18 36.68
C GLN A 100 2.62 -30.93 36.28
N ASP A 101 2.01 -30.28 37.26
CA ASP A 101 0.97 -29.27 37.06
C ASP A 101 1.49 -27.98 36.41
N MET A 102 0.74 -27.44 35.45
CA MET A 102 1.03 -26.13 34.86
C MET A 102 0.52 -25.03 35.78
N GLU A 103 1.38 -24.55 36.68
CA GLU A 103 1.25 -23.19 37.20
C GLU A 103 1.43 -22.20 36.04
N SER A 104 0.53 -21.23 35.93
CA SER A 104 0.58 -20.24 34.85
C SER A 104 1.54 -19.11 35.22
N ASP A 105 2.67 -19.01 34.52
CA ASP A 105 3.62 -17.90 34.65
C ASP A 105 2.93 -16.56 34.39
N ASN A 106 2.70 -15.78 35.44
CA ASN A 106 2.08 -14.45 35.36
C ASN A 106 3.14 -13.41 34.96
N ILE A 107 3.43 -13.33 33.66
CA ILE A 107 4.35 -12.34 33.08
C ILE A 107 3.86 -10.92 33.40
N THR A 108 4.70 -10.12 34.07
CA THR A 108 4.36 -8.76 34.51
C THR A 108 4.66 -7.72 33.44
N THR A 109 3.66 -7.44 32.59
CA THR A 109 3.80 -6.52 31.46
C THR A 109 3.83 -5.04 31.89
N ALA A 110 5.00 -4.41 31.77
CA ALA A 110 5.13 -2.95 31.85
C ALA A 110 4.65 -2.30 30.53
N SER A 111 3.73 -1.34 30.61
CA SER A 111 3.11 -0.68 29.46
C SER A 111 3.10 0.84 29.57
N ILE A 112 3.00 1.50 28.42
CA ILE A 112 2.84 2.95 28.29
C ILE A 112 1.65 3.19 27.34
N LEU A 113 0.63 3.89 27.83
CA LEU A 113 -0.58 4.24 27.06
C LEU A 113 -0.67 5.76 26.86
N LEU A 114 -1.09 6.18 25.67
CA LEU A 114 -1.44 7.56 25.34
C LEU A 114 -2.98 7.64 25.27
N VAL A 115 -3.56 8.50 26.11
CA VAL A 115 -4.99 8.46 26.48
C VAL A 115 -5.57 9.87 26.41
N ARG A 116 -6.84 10.02 26.00
CA ARG A 116 -7.52 11.33 26.04
C ARG A 116 -7.88 11.70 27.48
N GLU A 117 -8.42 12.89 27.71
CA GLU A 117 -8.80 13.34 29.06
C GLU A 117 -10.04 12.58 29.57
N GLU A 118 -10.97 12.28 28.69
CA GLU A 118 -12.21 11.54 28.98
C GLU A 118 -11.97 10.07 29.35
N ASP A 119 -11.01 9.38 28.69
CA ASP A 119 -10.75 7.95 28.94
C ASP A 119 -9.73 7.71 30.09
N LEU A 120 -9.29 8.76 30.80
CA LEU A 120 -8.16 8.70 31.72
C LEU A 120 -8.41 7.78 32.94
N GLU A 121 -9.60 7.82 33.53
CA GLU A 121 -9.92 6.99 34.70
C GLU A 121 -10.10 5.51 34.33
N ASP A 122 -10.68 5.23 33.16
CA ASP A 122 -10.81 3.88 32.62
C ASP A 122 -9.43 3.29 32.30
N ALA A 123 -8.56 4.07 31.65
CA ALA A 123 -7.18 3.66 31.41
C ALA A 123 -6.39 3.42 32.70
N LYS A 124 -6.51 4.27 33.73
CA LYS A 124 -5.93 4.03 35.07
C LYS A 124 -6.43 2.71 35.66
N SER A 125 -7.69 2.34 35.43
CA SER A 125 -8.27 1.10 35.96
C SER A 125 -7.61 -0.18 35.41
N THR A 126 -6.97 -0.12 34.23
CA THR A 126 -6.26 -1.25 33.62
C THR A 126 -4.92 -1.60 34.30
N PHE A 127 -4.31 -0.64 34.99
CA PHE A 127 -3.00 -0.81 35.63
C PHE A 127 -3.12 -1.44 37.03
N GLN A 128 -2.20 -2.37 37.33
CA GLN A 128 -1.98 -2.91 38.68
C GLN A 128 -1.22 -1.90 39.54
N SER A 129 -0.22 -1.24 38.94
CA SER A 129 0.55 -0.16 39.54
C SER A 129 0.92 0.87 38.46
N ILE A 130 0.84 2.16 38.80
CA ILE A 130 1.13 3.26 37.88
C ILE A 130 2.43 3.92 38.31
N SER A 131 3.43 3.95 37.42
CA SER A 131 4.74 4.55 37.67
C SER A 131 4.80 6.04 37.30
N SER A 132 4.01 6.49 36.32
CA SER A 132 3.82 7.91 36.05
C SER A 132 2.54 8.23 35.27
N ILE A 133 1.99 9.42 35.51
CA ILE A 133 0.97 10.08 34.67
C ILE A 133 1.48 11.51 34.41
N HIS A 134 1.35 11.99 33.18
CA HIS A 134 1.59 13.39 32.86
C HIS A 134 0.84 13.84 31.61
N VAL A 135 0.56 15.13 31.51
CA VAL A 135 0.04 15.74 30.28
C VAL A 135 1.08 15.61 29.17
N TYR A 136 0.68 14.99 28.06
CA TYR A 136 1.44 14.85 26.82
C TYR A 136 1.24 16.08 25.92
N SER A 137 -0.01 16.52 25.76
CA SER A 137 -0.40 17.69 24.96
C SER A 137 -1.62 18.41 25.51
N LEU A 138 -1.80 19.66 25.07
CA LEU A 138 -3.00 20.45 25.22
C LEU A 138 -3.51 20.95 23.86
N GLN A 139 -4.83 21.03 23.74
CA GLN A 139 -5.54 21.37 22.52
C GLN A 139 -6.88 22.08 22.83
N PRO A 140 -7.41 22.94 21.95
CA PRO A 140 -8.67 23.65 22.19
C PRO A 140 -9.90 22.72 22.18
N THR A 141 -9.85 21.63 21.42
CA THR A 141 -10.94 20.65 21.28
C THR A 141 -10.41 19.24 21.50
N VAL A 142 -11.29 18.30 21.89
CA VAL A 142 -10.97 16.86 21.99
C VAL A 142 -10.39 16.35 20.66
N LEU A 143 -9.26 15.63 20.73
CA LEU A 143 -8.67 14.97 19.56
C LEU A 143 -9.45 13.69 19.25
N GLN A 144 -10.12 13.67 18.09
CA GLN A 144 -10.78 12.45 17.59
C GLN A 144 -9.75 11.40 17.14
N ASP A 145 -8.61 11.85 16.62
CA ASP A 145 -7.44 11.02 16.30
C ASP A 145 -6.19 11.58 16.99
N LEU A 146 -5.46 10.70 17.69
CA LEU A 146 -4.19 11.02 18.34
C LEU A 146 -3.02 11.12 17.36
N ASN A 147 -3.14 10.59 16.12
CA ASN A 147 -2.10 10.70 15.09
C ASN A 147 -1.76 12.14 14.71
N VAL A 148 -2.66 13.11 14.96
CA VAL A 148 -2.39 14.56 14.79
C VAL A 148 -1.17 15.03 15.60
N LEU A 149 -0.84 14.33 16.70
CA LEU A 149 0.35 14.59 17.51
C LEU A 149 1.66 14.23 16.79
N THR A 150 1.61 13.43 15.72
CA THR A 150 2.77 13.11 14.88
C THR A 150 3.16 14.31 14.02
N ASP A 151 2.21 15.12 13.53
CA ASP A 151 2.53 16.31 12.73
C ASP A 151 3.06 17.46 13.59
N VAL A 152 2.54 17.64 14.81
CA VAL A 152 3.17 18.54 15.80
C VAL A 152 4.61 18.10 16.08
N SER A 153 4.87 16.78 16.12
CA SER A 153 6.22 16.23 16.27
C SER A 153 7.08 16.44 15.01
N ARG A 154 6.50 16.41 13.82
CA ARG A 154 7.15 16.64 12.53
C ARG A 154 7.55 18.12 12.35
N GLU A 155 6.61 19.04 12.56
CA GLU A 155 6.86 20.50 12.56
C GLU A 155 7.98 20.86 13.55
N MET A 156 7.90 20.35 14.78
CA MET A 156 8.91 20.53 15.80
C MET A 156 10.30 19.98 15.38
N MET A 157 10.36 18.82 14.72
CA MET A 157 11.63 18.26 14.21
C MET A 157 12.21 19.12 13.08
N THR A 158 11.37 19.64 12.18
CA THR A 158 11.78 20.52 11.07
C THR A 158 12.26 21.88 11.57
N ASN A 159 11.49 22.55 12.43
CA ASN A 159 11.80 23.88 12.94
C ASN A 159 13.09 23.91 13.78
N HIS A 160 13.45 22.79 14.42
CA HIS A 160 14.64 22.65 15.26
C HIS A 160 15.77 21.81 14.60
N ALA A 161 15.67 21.49 13.31
CA ALA A 161 16.59 20.58 12.60
C ALA A 161 18.08 21.01 12.57
N GLN A 162 18.38 22.28 12.89
CA GLN A 162 19.76 22.78 12.96
C GLN A 162 20.39 22.71 14.36
N GLU A 163 19.59 22.53 15.42
CA GLU A 163 20.08 22.45 16.80
C GLU A 163 20.67 21.06 17.08
N ASP A 164 21.97 20.98 17.44
CA ASP A 164 22.66 19.71 17.64
C ASP A 164 22.13 18.97 18.90
N PRO A 165 21.57 17.75 18.77
CA PRO A 165 20.98 17.05 19.91
C PRO A 165 21.97 16.69 21.03
N LEU A 166 23.27 16.60 20.75
CA LEU A 166 24.31 16.29 21.75
C LEU A 166 24.80 17.55 22.48
N GLU A 167 24.48 18.75 21.99
CA GLU A 167 24.74 20.02 22.68
C GLU A 167 23.50 20.48 23.46
N TYR A 168 22.33 20.53 22.79
CA TYR A 168 21.10 21.07 23.38
C TYR A 168 20.20 20.01 24.04
N GLY A 169 20.39 18.72 23.76
CA GLY A 169 19.54 17.64 24.30
C GLY A 169 19.46 17.61 25.83
N LYS A 170 20.57 17.93 26.52
CA LYS A 170 20.59 18.04 27.99
C LYS A 170 19.67 19.16 28.52
N GLN A 171 19.46 20.23 27.75
CA GLN A 171 18.56 21.32 28.12
C GLN A 171 17.08 20.92 27.97
N TRP A 172 16.75 20.09 26.98
CA TRP A 172 15.38 19.58 26.77
C TRP A 172 15.06 18.33 27.61
N GLY A 173 16.05 17.68 28.22
CA GLY A 173 15.88 16.45 29.00
C GLY A 173 15.99 15.16 28.17
N MET A 174 16.83 15.15 27.15
CA MET A 174 17.23 13.94 26.42
C MET A 174 18.14 13.07 27.30
N ILE A 175 17.79 11.80 27.48
CA ILE A 175 18.65 10.82 28.16
C ILE A 175 19.82 10.47 27.23
N GLN A 176 21.03 10.88 27.60
CA GLN A 176 22.24 10.62 26.82
C GLN A 176 23.02 9.43 27.41
N ASN A 177 23.17 8.37 26.62
CA ASN A 177 24.03 7.24 26.97
C ASN A 177 25.51 7.68 27.00
N LYS A 178 26.20 7.42 28.12
CA LYS A 178 27.60 7.83 28.38
C LYS A 178 28.60 7.29 27.36
N ASN A 179 28.27 6.21 26.64
CA ASN A 179 29.14 5.58 25.66
C ASN A 179 29.05 6.19 24.25
N VAL A 180 28.13 7.14 24.02
CA VAL A 180 27.93 7.78 22.71
C VAL A 180 29.10 8.71 22.37
N LYS A 181 29.79 8.42 21.27
CA LYS A 181 30.92 9.22 20.74
C LYS A 181 30.56 9.78 19.36
N ARG A 182 30.77 11.09 19.13
CA ARG A 182 30.67 11.68 17.78
C ARG A 182 31.72 11.02 16.87
N ARG A 183 31.35 10.64 15.64
CA ARG A 183 32.32 10.20 14.61
C ARG A 183 33.28 11.36 14.32
N LYS A 184 34.58 11.09 14.21
CA LYS A 184 35.61 12.09 13.82
C LYS A 184 35.59 12.36 12.30
N GLY A 185 34.44 12.81 11.79
CA GLY A 185 34.27 13.24 10.41
C GLY A 185 33.67 14.65 10.37
N THR A 186 34.18 15.50 9.49
CA THR A 186 33.69 16.87 9.34
C THR A 186 32.24 16.85 8.86
N ARG A 187 31.31 17.46 9.62
CA ARG A 187 29.93 17.70 9.15
C ARG A 187 30.03 18.54 7.87
N PRO A 188 29.50 18.10 6.71
CA PRO A 188 29.43 18.95 5.53
C PRO A 188 28.60 20.19 5.90
N PRO A 189 29.01 21.40 5.46
CA PRO A 189 28.30 22.62 5.82
C PRO A 189 26.84 22.53 5.35
N ALA A 190 25.91 23.02 6.18
CA ALA A 190 24.52 23.11 5.78
C ALA A 190 24.41 23.97 4.50
N PRO A 191 23.60 23.57 3.50
CA PRO A 191 23.42 24.38 2.30
C PRO A 191 22.92 25.76 2.70
N ALA A 192 23.57 26.81 2.20
CA ALA A 192 23.20 28.18 2.52
C ALA A 192 21.74 28.44 2.08
N PRO A 193 20.92 29.11 2.90
CA PRO A 193 19.55 29.42 2.51
C PRO A 193 19.56 30.26 1.24
N ALA A 194 18.76 29.87 0.25
CA ALA A 194 18.68 30.58 -1.02
C ALA A 194 18.27 32.04 -0.77
N PRO A 195 18.94 33.03 -1.39
CA PRO A 195 18.63 34.43 -1.16
C PRO A 195 17.20 34.73 -1.62
N ALA A 196 16.38 35.25 -0.71
CA ALA A 196 15.00 35.61 -1.01
C ALA A 196 14.95 36.67 -2.13
N PRO A 197 14.03 36.57 -3.10
CA PRO A 197 13.91 37.56 -4.16
C PRO A 197 13.55 38.93 -3.56
N PRO A 198 14.20 40.03 -3.99
CA PRO A 198 14.01 41.34 -3.37
C PRO A 198 12.60 41.87 -3.59
N SER A 199 11.91 42.24 -2.50
CA SER A 199 10.52 42.71 -2.53
C SER A 199 10.39 44.14 -3.08
N SER A 200 10.23 44.28 -4.40
CA SER A 200 9.95 45.57 -5.04
C SER A 200 8.49 46.01 -4.82
N LYS A 201 8.25 46.85 -3.80
CA LYS A 201 7.01 47.65 -3.73
C LYS A 201 7.02 48.75 -4.81
N PRO A 202 5.85 49.18 -5.32
CA PRO A 202 5.77 49.98 -6.54
C PRO A 202 6.18 51.45 -6.33
N VAL A 203 6.89 52.02 -7.31
CA VAL A 203 7.19 53.45 -7.42
C VAL A 203 6.96 53.91 -8.86
N VAL A 204 6.24 55.01 -9.03
CA VAL A 204 5.96 55.65 -10.34
C VAL A 204 6.71 56.99 -10.40
N PRO A 205 7.51 57.23 -11.46
CA PRO A 205 7.41 58.55 -12.11
C PRO A 205 7.63 58.55 -13.64
N SER A 206 6.58 58.97 -14.36
CA SER A 206 6.56 59.99 -15.42
C SER A 206 7.82 60.49 -16.15
N LYS A 207 7.70 60.54 -17.50
CA LYS A 207 8.26 61.53 -18.48
C LYS A 207 9.75 61.48 -18.91
N ARG A 208 9.95 61.08 -20.19
CA ARG A 208 10.59 61.79 -21.36
C ARG A 208 11.70 62.86 -21.13
N PRO A 209 12.65 63.09 -22.09
CA PRO A 209 12.42 62.97 -23.54
C PRO A 209 13.57 62.39 -24.43
N SER A 210 13.21 62.14 -25.71
CA SER A 210 13.94 62.30 -27.01
C SER A 210 15.48 62.43 -27.09
N GLU A 211 16.19 61.95 -28.12
CA GLU A 211 15.85 61.38 -29.45
C GLU A 211 16.67 60.08 -29.72
N THR A 212 17.03 59.54 -30.90
CA THR A 212 16.81 59.71 -32.38
C THR A 212 17.03 58.30 -33.01
N SER A 213 16.80 57.93 -34.28
CA SER A 213 16.38 58.63 -35.52
C SER A 213 15.47 57.70 -36.40
N HIS A 214 15.80 57.46 -37.67
CA HIS A 214 15.08 56.60 -38.62
C HIS A 214 16.03 55.90 -39.61
N SER A 215 15.66 54.69 -40.04
CA SER A 215 15.52 54.38 -41.48
C SER A 215 14.57 53.19 -41.65
N GLU A 216 13.79 53.20 -42.74
CA GLU A 216 12.65 52.28 -42.98
C GLU A 216 12.53 51.97 -44.51
N PRO A 217 11.46 51.38 -45.10
CA PRO A 217 11.55 50.08 -45.76
C PRO A 217 11.18 50.13 -47.26
N LYS A 218 10.97 48.96 -47.91
CA LYS A 218 9.66 48.67 -48.58
C LYS A 218 9.45 47.20 -49.00
N LYS A 219 8.24 46.96 -49.53
CA LYS A 219 7.59 45.68 -49.86
C LYS A 219 7.58 45.43 -51.39
N GLU A 220 7.12 44.23 -51.79
CA GLU A 220 6.20 43.87 -52.91
C GLU A 220 6.66 42.64 -53.72
N ALA A 221 5.83 41.87 -54.44
CA ALA A 221 4.41 41.48 -54.23
C ALA A 221 3.96 40.35 -55.20
N ARG A 222 3.05 39.47 -54.71
CA ARG A 222 1.99 38.70 -55.45
C ARG A 222 2.32 37.68 -56.58
N SER A 223 1.40 36.71 -56.68
CA SER A 223 1.11 35.78 -57.81
C SER A 223 2.12 34.65 -58.13
N GLY A 224 1.70 33.46 -58.60
CA GLY A 224 0.33 32.88 -58.56
C GLY A 224 0.04 31.70 -59.52
N SER A 225 -0.83 30.78 -59.07
CA SER A 225 -1.62 29.78 -59.84
C SER A 225 -0.96 28.48 -60.40
N ALA A 226 -1.86 27.49 -60.63
CA ALA A 226 -1.77 26.33 -61.54
C ALA A 226 -0.94 25.07 -61.19
N GLN A 227 -1.63 24.12 -60.53
CA GLN A 227 -1.60 22.65 -60.78
C GLN A 227 -2.29 22.32 -62.15
N PRO A 228 -2.45 21.05 -62.64
CA PRO A 228 -2.10 19.72 -62.10
C PRO A 228 -1.48 18.70 -63.12
N SER A 229 -1.35 17.42 -62.70
CA SER A 229 -1.50 16.19 -63.54
C SER A 229 -0.40 15.84 -64.58
N GLN A 230 -0.16 14.59 -65.01
CA GLN A 230 -0.56 13.26 -64.51
C GLN A 230 0.37 12.13 -65.04
N ASN A 231 0.38 11.00 -64.32
CA ASN A 231 0.49 9.60 -64.79
C ASN A 231 1.57 9.05 -65.79
N ASP A 232 2.09 7.89 -65.36
CA ASP A 232 2.23 6.61 -66.09
C ASP A 232 3.48 6.19 -66.92
N SER A 233 3.94 5.00 -66.50
CA SER A 233 4.42 3.85 -67.30
C SER A 233 5.90 3.71 -67.70
N ALA A 234 6.36 2.47 -67.52
CA ALA A 234 7.59 1.85 -68.03
C ALA A 234 7.21 1.02 -69.31
N PRO A 235 8.04 0.12 -69.90
CA PRO A 235 9.40 -0.32 -69.52
C PRO A 235 10.41 -0.52 -70.68
N SER A 236 11.69 -0.75 -70.35
CA SER A 236 12.59 -1.63 -71.15
C SER A 236 13.86 -2.06 -70.39
N LYS A 237 14.37 -3.24 -70.78
CA LYS A 237 15.66 -3.90 -70.45
C LYS A 237 16.12 -4.61 -71.75
N PRO A 238 17.34 -5.19 -71.86
CA PRO A 238 18.48 -5.23 -70.93
C PRO A 238 19.81 -4.73 -71.57
N VAL A 239 20.95 -4.85 -70.87
CA VAL A 239 22.14 -5.66 -71.27
C VAL A 239 23.33 -5.46 -70.30
N GLU A 240 23.94 -6.58 -69.91
CA GLU A 240 25.29 -6.79 -69.33
C GLU A 240 25.77 -6.13 -68.01
N LYS A 241 26.88 -6.73 -67.52
CA LYS A 241 27.59 -6.60 -66.23
C LYS A 241 29.03 -7.10 -66.50
N PRO A 242 30.08 -6.61 -65.82
CA PRO A 242 30.43 -7.25 -64.54
C PRO A 242 31.19 -6.40 -63.48
N ALA A 243 31.33 -7.02 -62.31
CA ALA A 243 32.28 -6.75 -61.21
C ALA A 243 32.10 -5.45 -60.34
N PRO A 244 32.25 -5.54 -59.01
CA PRO A 244 32.02 -4.42 -58.08
C PRO A 244 33.31 -3.84 -57.47
N LYS A 245 33.20 -2.65 -56.86
CA LYS A 245 34.11 -2.22 -55.79
C LYS A 245 33.43 -2.35 -54.42
N ARG A 246 34.07 -3.09 -53.51
CA ARG A 246 33.96 -2.84 -52.07
C ARG A 246 34.93 -1.72 -51.72
N GLU A 247 34.56 -0.87 -50.78
CA GLU A 247 35.52 -0.32 -49.83
C GLU A 247 34.80 -0.08 -48.49
N ALA A 248 35.53 -0.19 -47.39
CA ALA A 248 34.96 -0.22 -46.05
C ALA A 248 35.61 0.83 -45.14
N SER A 249 34.94 1.10 -44.03
CA SER A 249 35.37 1.94 -42.91
C SER A 249 36.85 1.79 -42.54
N ASN A 250 37.54 2.92 -42.33
CA ASN A 250 38.66 3.00 -41.38
C ASN A 250 39.00 4.46 -41.01
N LEU A 251 39.83 4.61 -39.97
CA LEU A 251 40.41 5.81 -39.34
C LEU A 251 39.71 6.25 -38.04
N PHE A 252 39.97 5.65 -36.85
CA PHE A 252 41.19 5.45 -36.04
C PHE A 252 41.35 6.43 -34.85
N SER A 253 41.89 5.88 -33.77
CA SER A 253 42.09 6.48 -32.45
C SER A 253 43.27 7.46 -32.36
N SER A 254 43.13 8.48 -31.51
CA SER A 254 44.23 9.35 -31.07
C SER A 254 45.00 8.75 -29.89
N PHE A 255 46.30 8.54 -30.04
CA PHE A 255 47.25 8.29 -28.93
C PHE A 255 48.62 8.89 -29.28
N ALA A 256 49.39 9.33 -28.27
CA ALA A 256 50.66 10.03 -28.51
C ALA A 256 51.77 9.68 -27.49
N LYS A 257 52.72 8.85 -27.94
CA LYS A 257 54.10 8.66 -27.41
C LYS A 257 54.18 7.92 -26.05
N ALA A 258 55.25 7.18 -25.71
CA ALA A 258 56.55 7.01 -26.38
C ALA A 258 57.18 5.60 -26.21
N LYS A 259 58.01 5.19 -27.20
CA LYS A 259 59.36 4.55 -27.12
C LYS A 259 59.79 3.74 -25.85
N GLN A 260 60.57 2.63 -25.94
CA GLN A 260 61.19 1.89 -27.06
C GLN A 260 61.91 0.58 -26.60
N ARG A 261 62.04 -0.41 -27.52
CA ARG A 261 63.07 -1.50 -27.71
C ARG A 261 62.55 -2.94 -27.50
N LYS A 262 62.63 -3.85 -28.50
CA LYS A 262 63.79 -4.61 -29.07
C LYS A 262 64.41 -5.59 -28.05
N ASP A 263 64.69 -6.87 -28.30
CA ASP A 263 64.39 -7.89 -29.37
C ASP A 263 64.26 -9.27 -28.60
N SER A 264 63.93 -10.47 -29.11
CA SER A 264 64.35 -11.21 -30.32
C SER A 264 63.69 -12.61 -30.43
N THR A 265 63.86 -13.28 -31.59
CA THR A 265 63.90 -14.76 -31.80
C THR A 265 62.76 -15.70 -31.32
N ALA A 266 61.72 -15.76 -32.15
CA ALA A 266 61.12 -16.96 -32.80
C ALA A 266 62.05 -18.20 -33.05
N PRO A 267 61.55 -19.37 -33.57
CA PRO A 267 60.16 -19.90 -33.69
C PRO A 267 60.01 -21.45 -33.50
N ALA A 268 58.84 -21.99 -33.93
CA ALA A 268 58.56 -23.37 -34.41
C ALA A 268 58.25 -24.49 -33.38
N ALA A 269 57.36 -25.47 -33.65
CA ALA A 269 56.26 -25.59 -34.64
C ALA A 269 55.29 -26.76 -34.28
N ALA A 270 54.15 -26.84 -35.01
CA ALA A 270 53.36 -28.02 -35.46
C ALA A 270 53.68 -29.44 -34.91
N ARG A 271 52.74 -30.40 -34.72
CA ARG A 271 51.34 -30.60 -35.21
C ARG A 271 50.70 -31.78 -34.40
N VAL A 272 49.43 -31.70 -33.93
CA VAL A 272 48.20 -32.36 -34.47
C VAL A 272 47.93 -33.84 -34.08
N GLU A 273 46.68 -34.11 -33.64
CA GLU A 273 45.95 -35.42 -33.51
C GLU A 273 46.51 -36.49 -32.51
N SER A 274 45.72 -37.39 -31.90
CA SER A 274 44.26 -37.51 -31.70
C SER A 274 43.89 -38.63 -30.68
N ALA A 275 42.61 -38.67 -30.26
CA ALA A 275 41.83 -39.80 -29.73
C ALA A 275 41.99 -40.29 -28.25
N GLU A 276 40.83 -40.34 -27.59
CA GLU A 276 40.43 -41.19 -26.43
C GLU A 276 40.14 -42.66 -26.89
N PRO A 277 39.80 -43.68 -26.04
CA PRO A 277 39.13 -43.59 -24.73
C PRO A 277 39.44 -44.68 -23.64
N SER A 278 38.60 -44.68 -22.59
CA SER A 278 38.37 -45.70 -21.54
C SER A 278 39.32 -45.78 -20.32
N GLY A 279 38.72 -45.92 -19.11
CA GLY A 279 39.38 -46.18 -17.81
C GLY A 279 39.08 -47.61 -17.30
N PRO A 280 38.90 -47.91 -15.98
CA PRO A 280 38.80 -47.03 -14.79
C PRO A 280 39.77 -47.43 -13.64
N GLU A 281 39.44 -47.06 -12.37
CA GLU A 281 40.13 -47.35 -11.08
C GLU A 281 41.52 -46.67 -10.91
N GLU A 282 41.82 -45.81 -9.92
CA GLU A 282 41.77 -45.81 -8.43
C GLU A 282 43.13 -46.11 -7.75
N VAL A 283 43.29 -45.66 -6.49
CA VAL A 283 44.37 -46.00 -5.51
C VAL A 283 45.70 -45.18 -5.47
N ILE A 284 45.66 -44.02 -4.77
CA ILE A 284 46.49 -43.64 -3.57
C ILE A 284 47.95 -43.07 -3.65
N LEU A 285 48.17 -41.97 -2.87
CA LEU A 285 49.41 -41.31 -2.31
C LEU A 285 50.52 -40.78 -3.24
N ASP A 286 51.36 -39.80 -2.88
CA ASP A 286 51.56 -38.98 -1.64
C ASP A 286 50.99 -37.53 -1.81
N ASP A 287 50.60 -36.71 -0.82
CA ASP A 287 50.88 -36.50 0.63
C ASP A 287 52.15 -35.70 1.02
N ALA A 288 51.93 -34.65 1.82
CA ALA A 288 52.91 -33.75 2.45
C ALA A 288 52.19 -32.71 3.35
N SER A 289 51.67 -33.12 4.51
CA SER A 289 51.02 -32.23 5.50
C SER A 289 51.97 -31.74 6.60
N GLU A 290 51.85 -30.46 7.00
CA GLU A 290 52.02 -29.89 8.36
C GLU A 290 51.69 -28.38 8.26
N GLU A 291 50.57 -27.90 8.80
CA GLU A 291 50.35 -27.37 10.17
C GLU A 291 50.87 -25.93 10.41
N GLU A 292 49.90 -25.03 10.69
CA GLU A 292 49.86 -23.88 11.62
C GLU A 292 51.18 -23.29 12.19
N PRO A 293 51.30 -21.94 12.26
CA PRO A 293 50.67 -21.26 13.41
C PRO A 293 50.10 -19.84 13.20
N GLU A 294 48.96 -19.58 13.87
CA GLU A 294 48.55 -18.26 14.33
C GLU A 294 49.46 -17.69 15.46
N GLU A 295 50.12 -16.55 15.21
CA GLU A 295 50.43 -15.54 16.24
C GLU A 295 50.12 -14.14 15.64
N LEU A 296 49.15 -13.37 16.13
CA LEU A 296 49.10 -12.57 17.38
C LEU A 296 50.18 -11.49 17.54
N PHE A 297 49.80 -10.41 18.23
CA PHE A 297 50.45 -9.10 18.27
C PHE A 297 51.92 -9.14 18.76
N PRO A 298 52.80 -8.24 18.27
CA PRO A 298 54.24 -8.29 18.54
C PRO A 298 54.62 -8.08 20.01
N GLU A 299 55.66 -8.79 20.45
CA GLU A 299 56.21 -8.78 21.81
C GLU A 299 56.86 -7.45 22.26
N THR A 300 57.11 -7.37 23.57
CA THR A 300 57.56 -6.17 24.30
C THR A 300 58.97 -6.27 24.90
N GLY A 301 59.72 -5.18 24.85
CA GLY A 301 60.88 -4.94 25.72
C GLY A 301 61.54 -3.59 25.38
N GLN A 302 61.93 -2.70 26.30
CA GLN A 302 61.95 -2.71 27.78
C GLN A 302 61.26 -1.38 28.27
N THR A 303 60.92 -1.08 29.53
CA THR A 303 61.36 -1.52 30.88
C THR A 303 60.22 -1.36 31.93
N SER A 304 60.18 -2.21 32.97
CA SER A 304 59.62 -1.98 34.35
C SER A 304 58.12 -1.61 34.54
N SER A 305 57.39 -2.05 35.58
CA SER A 305 57.73 -2.80 36.80
C SER A 305 56.56 -3.61 37.41
N THR A 306 56.88 -4.78 37.99
CA THR A 306 56.24 -5.42 39.17
C THR A 306 54.70 -5.60 39.24
N SER A 307 54.24 -6.79 38.83
CA SER A 307 53.53 -7.85 39.61
C SER A 307 52.73 -7.54 40.90
N PRO A 308 51.71 -8.35 41.29
CA PRO A 308 51.29 -9.64 40.72
C PRO A 308 49.80 -9.71 40.28
N ARG A 309 49.37 -10.89 39.80
CA ARG A 309 47.98 -11.23 39.44
C ARG A 309 47.43 -12.27 40.44
N GLU A 310 46.22 -12.06 40.97
CA GLU A 310 45.46 -13.09 41.73
C GLU A 310 45.23 -14.33 40.84
N THR A 311 45.22 -15.52 41.44
CA THR A 311 45.07 -16.81 40.77
C THR A 311 43.60 -17.27 40.71
N ARG A 312 43.30 -18.22 39.82
CA ARG A 312 41.95 -18.74 39.59
C ARG A 312 41.27 -19.31 40.85
N LYS A 313 42.06 -19.82 41.80
CA LYS A 313 41.58 -20.39 43.06
C LYS A 313 41.12 -19.33 44.07
N GLU A 314 41.84 -18.21 44.17
CA GLU A 314 41.43 -17.06 44.98
C GLU A 314 40.12 -16.46 44.46
N ARG A 315 39.86 -16.54 43.15
CA ARG A 315 38.59 -16.10 42.55
C ARG A 315 37.41 -17.01 42.89
N GLU A 316 37.62 -18.31 43.13
CA GLU A 316 36.59 -19.23 43.61
C GLU A 316 36.30 -19.04 45.10
N GLU A 317 37.32 -18.92 45.95
CA GLU A 317 37.14 -18.62 47.39
C GLU A 317 36.46 -17.25 47.62
N LYS A 318 36.76 -16.26 46.77
CA LYS A 318 36.12 -14.93 46.78
C LYS A 318 34.67 -14.97 46.27
N LEU A 319 34.30 -15.92 45.41
CA LEU A 319 32.92 -16.14 45.03
C LEU A 319 32.14 -16.82 46.17
N LYS A 320 32.75 -17.83 46.80
CA LYS A 320 32.14 -18.58 47.91
C LYS A 320 31.88 -17.69 49.13
N ARG A 321 32.80 -16.77 49.45
CA ARG A 321 32.57 -15.74 50.49
C ARG A 321 31.40 -14.79 50.24
N MET A 322 30.92 -14.65 49.01
CA MET A 322 29.72 -13.85 48.70
C MET A 322 28.44 -14.70 48.66
N MET A 323 28.48 -15.92 49.21
CA MET A 323 27.35 -16.83 49.36
C MET A 323 27.32 -17.51 50.75
N GLU A 324 28.00 -16.92 51.75
CA GLU A 324 28.07 -17.42 53.14
C GLU A 324 27.84 -16.30 54.19
N ASP A 325 27.37 -15.11 53.76
CA ASP A 325 27.19 -13.88 54.58
C ASP A 325 25.72 -13.35 54.53
N ASP A 326 24.73 -14.18 54.18
CA ASP A 326 23.29 -13.86 54.20
C ASP A 326 22.53 -15.02 54.91
N ASP A 327 22.36 -14.94 56.24
CA ASP A 327 21.37 -15.71 57.05
C ASP A 327 21.27 -15.13 58.48
N ASP A 328 20.06 -14.68 58.85
CA ASP A 328 19.39 -14.60 60.18
C ASP A 328 19.89 -13.76 61.42
N GLU A 329 18.87 -13.41 62.26
CA GLU A 329 18.84 -12.91 63.66
C GLU A 329 19.43 -11.51 64.02
N GLU A 330 18.89 -10.67 64.94
CA GLU A 330 17.60 -10.61 65.68
C GLU A 330 17.32 -9.16 66.20
N MET A 331 16.20 -8.93 66.92
CA MET A 331 15.77 -7.63 67.53
C MET A 331 16.09 -7.50 69.04
N PRO A 332 16.03 -6.28 69.63
CA PRO A 332 15.43 -6.15 70.97
C PRO A 332 14.63 -4.84 71.28
N ASP A 333 13.43 -5.02 71.85
CA ASP A 333 12.71 -4.31 72.96
C ASP A 333 12.95 -2.80 73.27
N ALA A 334 11.94 -1.90 73.37
CA ALA A 334 10.80 -1.72 74.33
C ALA A 334 11.13 -0.72 75.50
N ALA A 335 10.20 -0.06 76.22
CA ALA A 335 8.73 -0.11 76.32
C ALA A 335 8.09 1.22 76.86
N GLU A 336 6.74 1.35 76.72
CA GLU A 336 5.74 1.87 77.70
C GLU A 336 5.71 3.35 78.22
N PRO A 337 4.60 3.83 78.88
CA PRO A 337 3.26 3.23 79.11
C PRO A 337 2.00 4.10 78.78
N GLU A 338 0.84 3.52 79.12
CA GLU A 338 -0.60 3.80 78.95
C GLU A 338 -1.21 5.11 79.54
N GLU A 339 -2.45 5.46 79.09
CA GLU A 339 -3.65 5.55 79.97
C GLU A 339 -4.97 5.41 79.15
N GLU A 340 -6.12 5.14 79.79
CA GLU A 340 -7.39 4.69 79.16
C GLU A 340 -8.50 5.77 78.99
N SER A 341 -9.47 5.53 78.09
CA SER A 341 -10.94 5.57 78.41
C SER A 341 -11.86 5.21 77.22
N ASN A 342 -13.10 4.78 77.53
CA ASN A 342 -14.16 4.22 76.66
C ASN A 342 -15.56 4.61 77.25
N PRO A 343 -16.74 4.35 76.64
CA PRO A 343 -17.13 4.05 75.23
C PRO A 343 -18.42 4.86 74.79
N ILE A 344 -19.30 4.26 73.94
CA ILE A 344 -20.75 4.53 73.67
C ILE A 344 -21.11 5.26 72.34
N ASP A 345 -22.24 5.00 71.63
CA ASP A 345 -22.81 3.73 71.07
C ASP A 345 -23.96 4.02 70.06
N GLU A 346 -24.21 3.09 69.11
CA GLU A 346 -25.38 2.87 68.19
C GLU A 346 -26.15 4.04 67.46
N THR A 347 -27.19 3.68 66.69
CA THR A 347 -27.89 4.44 65.59
C THR A 347 -29.39 4.70 65.92
N PRO A 348 -30.30 5.31 65.07
CA PRO A 348 -30.25 5.90 63.70
C PRO A 348 -30.85 7.37 63.72
N PRO A 349 -31.74 7.96 62.84
CA PRO A 349 -32.28 7.66 61.49
C PRO A 349 -32.40 8.89 60.50
N LYS A 350 -33.25 8.79 59.46
CA LYS A 350 -33.84 9.86 58.59
C LYS A 350 -35.30 10.16 59.03
N PRO A 351 -36.10 11.15 58.50
CA PRO A 351 -35.95 12.09 57.34
C PRO A 351 -36.23 13.57 57.79
N PRO A 352 -36.75 14.58 57.01
CA PRO A 352 -37.07 14.70 55.57
C PRO A 352 -36.58 16.00 54.86
N SER A 353 -36.97 16.17 53.59
CA SER A 353 -36.72 17.34 52.74
C SER A 353 -37.79 18.45 52.81
N PRO A 354 -37.43 19.72 52.56
CA PRO A 354 -38.38 20.75 52.13
C PRO A 354 -38.80 20.53 50.67
N LYS A 355 -40.01 20.95 50.31
CA LYS A 355 -40.55 20.90 48.93
C LYS A 355 -40.68 22.31 48.36
N GLU A 356 -40.64 22.47 47.03
CA GLU A 356 -41.21 23.66 46.39
C GLU A 356 -42.75 23.65 46.52
N GLU A 357 -43.33 24.78 46.92
CA GLU A 357 -44.77 24.92 47.11
C GLU A 357 -45.51 25.26 45.81
N VAL A 358 -45.90 24.24 45.04
CA VAL A 358 -46.81 24.42 43.90
C VAL A 358 -48.26 24.58 44.39
N THR A 359 -48.63 25.80 44.79
CA THR A 359 -49.99 26.14 45.24
C THR A 359 -50.98 26.23 44.08
N VAL A 360 -51.73 25.15 43.83
CA VAL A 360 -52.74 25.09 42.75
C VAL A 360 -54.12 25.58 43.23
N ARG A 361 -54.50 26.78 42.80
CA ARG A 361 -55.91 27.20 42.64
C ARG A 361 -56.07 27.97 41.33
N GLY A 362 -57.00 27.56 40.47
CA GLY A 362 -57.33 28.31 39.24
C GLY A 362 -56.54 27.96 37.97
N GLY A 363 -55.78 26.86 37.94
CA GLY A 363 -55.42 26.20 36.69
C GLY A 363 -54.37 26.85 35.77
N ARG A 364 -53.46 27.69 36.29
CA ARG A 364 -52.28 28.17 35.53
C ARG A 364 -51.02 28.17 36.42
N ARG A 365 -49.87 27.80 35.85
CA ARG A 365 -48.54 27.90 36.50
C ARG A 365 -47.82 29.18 36.08
N ARG A 366 -47.05 29.78 36.99
CA ARG A 366 -46.11 30.89 36.75
C ARG A 366 -44.90 30.72 37.65
N GLY A 367 -43.70 30.75 37.07
CA GLY A 367 -42.42 30.68 37.79
C GLY A 367 -41.67 32.01 37.77
N ARG A 368 -40.63 32.12 38.60
CA ARG A 368 -39.61 33.19 38.54
C ARG A 368 -38.22 32.58 38.48
N ARG A 369 -37.33 33.12 37.63
CA ARG A 369 -35.92 32.72 37.54
C ARG A 369 -35.00 33.93 37.66
N LYS A 370 -33.79 33.70 38.18
CA LYS A 370 -32.77 34.75 38.37
C LYS A 370 -31.91 34.85 37.11
N VAL A 371 -31.69 36.06 36.60
CA VAL A 371 -30.95 36.32 35.36
C VAL A 371 -29.99 37.49 35.57
N MET A 372 -28.71 37.28 35.23
CA MET A 372 -27.68 38.32 35.25
C MET A 372 -27.96 39.36 34.18
N GLN A 373 -27.91 40.65 34.52
CA GLN A 373 -28.01 41.74 33.54
C GLN A 373 -26.76 42.63 33.60
N LYS A 374 -26.15 42.83 32.42
CA LYS A 374 -24.97 43.68 32.21
C LYS A 374 -25.36 45.17 32.27
N LYS A 375 -24.69 45.94 33.11
CA LYS A 375 -24.89 47.38 33.28
C LYS A 375 -23.54 48.09 33.27
N THR A 376 -23.32 48.97 32.29
CA THR A 376 -22.08 49.73 32.15
C THR A 376 -22.14 51.01 32.98
N ILE A 377 -21.13 51.21 33.82
CA ILE A 377 -20.96 52.37 34.71
C ILE A 377 -19.54 52.92 34.48
N LYS A 378 -19.34 54.22 34.69
CA LYS A 378 -18.01 54.83 34.60
C LYS A 378 -17.36 54.85 35.98
N ASP A 379 -16.12 54.36 36.09
CA ASP A 379 -15.36 54.35 37.34
C ASP A 379 -14.67 55.70 37.63
N GLU A 380 -14.07 55.80 38.82
CA GLU A 380 -13.42 57.02 39.31
C GLU A 380 -12.07 57.32 38.61
N GLU A 381 -11.49 56.35 37.90
CA GLU A 381 -10.28 56.53 37.06
C GLU A 381 -10.63 56.88 35.60
N GLY A 382 -11.91 56.83 35.24
CA GLY A 382 -12.45 57.35 33.98
C GLY A 382 -12.70 56.30 32.90
N TYR A 383 -12.71 55.01 33.22
CA TYR A 383 -13.03 53.93 32.29
C TYR A 383 -14.49 53.46 32.42
N LEU A 384 -15.01 52.83 31.36
CA LEU A 384 -16.38 52.33 31.30
C LEU A 384 -16.40 50.82 31.58
N VAL A 385 -16.71 50.46 32.82
CA VAL A 385 -16.72 49.07 33.31
C VAL A 385 -18.15 48.53 33.29
N THR A 386 -18.32 47.30 32.81
CA THR A 386 -19.63 46.64 32.76
C THR A 386 -19.74 45.60 33.88
N ILE A 387 -20.63 45.86 34.83
CA ILE A 387 -20.90 45.01 36.00
C ILE A 387 -22.17 44.22 35.74
N GLU A 388 -22.23 42.96 36.18
CA GLU A 388 -23.44 42.15 36.13
C GLU A 388 -24.15 42.09 37.48
N GLU A 389 -25.43 42.43 37.51
CA GLU A 389 -26.27 42.30 38.70
C GLU A 389 -27.38 41.24 38.49
N PRO A 390 -27.67 40.36 39.48
CA PRO A 390 -28.64 39.27 39.33
C PRO A 390 -30.08 39.72 39.60
N SER A 391 -30.83 40.00 38.54
CA SER A 391 -32.25 40.35 38.57
C SER A 391 -33.19 39.12 38.57
N TRP A 392 -34.50 39.29 38.71
CA TRP A 392 -35.51 38.21 38.66
C TRP A 392 -36.60 38.48 37.62
N GLU A 393 -36.78 37.57 36.66
CA GLU A 393 -37.88 37.60 35.66
C GLU A 393 -38.92 36.48 35.91
N SER A 394 -40.08 36.53 35.25
CA SER A 394 -41.17 35.57 35.42
C SER A 394 -41.72 34.99 34.11
N PHE A 395 -42.04 33.70 34.10
CA PHE A 395 -42.36 32.91 32.89
C PHE A 395 -43.56 31.95 33.10
N SER A 396 -44.21 31.52 32.01
CA SER A 396 -45.33 30.55 31.96
C SER A 396 -45.55 30.04 30.52
N GLU A 397 -46.00 28.79 30.37
CA GLU A 397 -46.10 28.05 29.09
C GLU A 397 -47.55 27.84 28.58
N ASP A 398 -47.67 27.37 27.33
CA ASP A 398 -48.83 26.82 26.58
C ASP A 398 -49.97 27.78 26.10
N GLU A 399 -50.46 27.78 24.83
CA GLU A 399 -50.04 27.03 23.61
C GLU A 399 -50.20 27.79 22.22
N PRO A 400 -51.34 27.84 21.46
CA PRO A 400 -51.26 27.61 19.99
C PRO A 400 -51.99 28.54 18.97
N ALA A 401 -51.52 28.45 17.69
CA ALA A 401 -52.23 28.65 16.39
C ALA A 401 -52.81 30.06 16.01
N PRO A 402 -53.13 30.38 14.72
CA PRO A 402 -53.05 29.61 13.46
C PRO A 402 -52.34 30.30 12.24
N LEU A 403 -52.42 29.69 11.05
CA LEU A 403 -51.83 30.09 9.75
C LEU A 403 -52.49 31.30 9.03
N PRO A 404 -51.74 32.00 8.13
CA PRO A 404 -52.35 32.70 6.98
C PRO A 404 -51.70 32.47 5.59
N LYS A 405 -52.39 31.67 4.76
CA LYS A 405 -52.69 31.84 3.31
C LYS A 405 -51.58 32.08 2.24
N LYS A 406 -51.58 31.21 1.21
CA LYS A 406 -50.98 31.42 -0.13
C LYS A 406 -51.60 32.62 -0.87
N LYS A 407 -50.86 33.17 -1.84
CA LYS A 407 -51.41 33.82 -3.06
C LYS A 407 -50.93 33.10 -4.31
N THR A 408 -51.78 33.03 -5.32
CA THR A 408 -51.52 32.41 -6.62
C THR A 408 -51.58 33.46 -7.73
N THR A 409 -50.65 33.36 -8.69
CA THR A 409 -50.79 33.87 -10.06
C THR A 409 -50.01 32.96 -10.99
N ALA A 410 -50.52 32.75 -12.21
CA ALA A 410 -49.89 31.95 -13.25
C ALA A 410 -50.00 32.68 -14.59
N ILE A 411 -49.11 32.39 -15.54
CA ILE A 411 -49.32 32.52 -17.00
C ILE A 411 -48.15 31.87 -17.77
N ALA A 412 -48.53 30.97 -18.69
CA ALA A 412 -47.96 30.54 -19.98
C ALA A 412 -46.41 30.47 -20.27
N PRO A 413 -45.97 29.56 -21.18
CA PRO A 413 -44.55 29.26 -21.42
C PRO A 413 -43.91 30.00 -22.61
N LYS A 414 -42.56 29.93 -22.68
CA LYS A 414 -41.77 30.06 -23.91
C LYS A 414 -40.63 29.03 -23.93
N ALA A 415 -40.17 28.66 -25.12
CA ALA A 415 -39.20 27.60 -25.36
C ALA A 415 -37.89 28.10 -26.03
N TYR A 416 -36.99 27.16 -26.34
CA TYR A 416 -35.66 27.27 -26.97
C TYR A 416 -34.48 27.67 -26.06
N GLY A 417 -33.39 26.91 -26.17
CA GLY A 417 -32.13 27.16 -25.46
C GLY A 417 -31.28 25.91 -25.20
N ALA A 418 -30.97 25.11 -26.23
CA ALA A 418 -30.02 24.00 -26.07
C ALA A 418 -28.59 24.53 -25.89
N GLY A 419 -27.88 24.09 -24.85
CA GLY A 419 -26.50 24.48 -24.58
C GLY A 419 -25.92 23.70 -23.40
N ALA A 420 -24.79 23.02 -23.62
CA ALA A 420 -24.24 22.07 -22.66
C ALA A 420 -23.72 22.75 -21.38
N ARG A 421 -24.07 22.17 -20.22
CA ARG A 421 -23.35 22.33 -18.95
C ARG A 421 -23.35 20.99 -18.23
N GLY A 422 -22.17 20.58 -17.75
CA GLY A 422 -22.04 19.41 -16.88
C GLY A 422 -22.72 19.62 -15.52
N THR A 423 -22.91 18.54 -14.79
CA THR A 423 -23.54 18.51 -13.46
C THR A 423 -22.69 19.19 -12.40
N ALA A 424 -22.80 20.52 -12.31
CA ALA A 424 -22.37 21.27 -11.14
C ALA A 424 -23.26 20.87 -9.95
N GLY A 425 -22.73 20.01 -9.07
CA GLY A 425 -23.43 19.55 -7.88
C GLY A 425 -23.85 20.69 -6.96
N HIS A 426 -24.90 20.48 -6.17
CA HIS A 426 -25.30 21.40 -5.10
C HIS A 426 -24.09 21.67 -4.18
N PRO A 427 -23.89 22.90 -3.65
CA PRO A 427 -22.75 23.22 -2.80
C PRO A 427 -22.65 22.32 -1.56
N GLU A 428 -23.81 21.85 -1.09
CA GLU A 428 -24.00 20.83 -0.06
C GLU A 428 -23.29 19.49 -0.39
N SER A 429 -23.42 18.98 -1.62
CA SER A 429 -22.73 17.74 -2.06
C SER A 429 -21.19 17.89 -2.08
N ALA A 430 -20.68 19.09 -2.34
CA ALA A 430 -19.25 19.39 -2.30
C ALA A 430 -18.71 19.58 -0.86
N ILE A 431 -19.60 19.80 0.11
CA ILE A 431 -19.28 19.80 1.55
C ILE A 431 -19.30 18.36 2.07
N LEU A 432 -20.35 17.58 1.74
CA LEU A 432 -20.45 16.17 2.11
C LEU A 432 -19.26 15.34 1.60
N ARG A 433 -18.79 15.61 0.37
CA ARG A 433 -17.57 14.99 -0.19
C ARG A 433 -16.27 15.28 0.59
N ARG A 434 -16.24 16.29 1.47
CA ARG A 434 -15.11 16.58 2.35
C ARG A 434 -15.22 15.94 3.73
N ALA A 435 -16.36 15.30 4.02
CA ALA A 435 -16.62 14.54 5.24
C ALA A 435 -16.56 13.02 5.01
N CYS A 436 -16.18 12.58 3.80
CA CYS A 436 -15.96 11.18 3.49
C CYS A 436 -14.74 10.64 4.27
N PRO A 437 -14.85 9.48 4.95
CA PRO A 437 -13.71 8.86 5.62
C PRO A 437 -12.74 8.23 4.60
N GLU A 438 -11.46 8.17 4.96
CA GLU A 438 -10.46 7.41 4.21
C GLU A 438 -10.84 5.92 4.18
N TYR A 439 -10.93 5.33 2.99
CA TYR A 439 -11.59 4.03 2.84
C TYR A 439 -10.79 2.87 3.46
N THR A 440 -9.45 2.94 3.48
CA THR A 440 -8.61 1.98 4.22
C THR A 440 -8.99 1.88 5.71
N SER A 441 -9.31 3.03 6.32
CA SER A 441 -9.79 3.08 7.70
C SER A 441 -11.21 2.52 7.78
N TYR A 442 -12.12 3.03 6.93
CA TYR A 442 -13.53 2.60 6.88
C TYR A 442 -13.67 1.06 6.78
N ALA A 443 -12.96 0.43 5.83
CA ALA A 443 -13.01 -0.99 5.55
C ALA A 443 -12.53 -1.90 6.70
N SER A 444 -11.76 -1.37 7.66
CA SER A 444 -11.29 -2.15 8.82
C SER A 444 -12.33 -2.25 9.96
N PHE A 445 -13.44 -1.52 9.87
CA PHE A 445 -14.54 -1.56 10.85
C PHE A 445 -15.82 -2.18 10.26
N ARG A 446 -16.71 -2.67 11.14
CA ARG A 446 -18.03 -3.20 10.75
C ARG A 446 -19.09 -2.09 10.83
N HIS A 447 -19.81 -1.84 9.73
CA HIS A 447 -20.87 -0.82 9.66
C HIS A 447 -22.27 -1.42 9.45
N PRO A 448 -23.32 -0.82 10.02
CA PRO A 448 -24.70 -1.15 9.69
C PRO A 448 -25.11 -0.56 8.32
N PRO A 449 -26.14 -1.09 7.65
CA PRO A 449 -26.95 -2.25 8.06
C PRO A 449 -26.18 -3.57 7.98
N TYR A 450 -26.41 -4.44 8.94
CA TYR A 450 -25.93 -5.83 8.89
C TYR A 450 -26.87 -6.67 8.03
N SER A 451 -26.33 -7.70 7.41
CA SER A 451 -27.14 -8.71 6.73
C SER A 451 -27.90 -9.61 7.71
N GLU A 452 -29.02 -10.15 7.25
CA GLU A 452 -29.91 -11.03 8.03
C GLU A 452 -29.42 -12.49 8.10
N GLY A 453 -28.16 -12.74 7.74
CA GLY A 453 -27.51 -14.05 7.78
C GLY A 453 -26.79 -14.36 9.10
N PRO A 454 -26.38 -15.62 9.32
CA PRO A 454 -25.73 -16.07 10.56
C PRO A 454 -24.38 -15.41 10.87
N LEU A 455 -23.64 -14.90 9.87
CA LEU A 455 -22.42 -14.11 10.11
C LEU A 455 -22.74 -12.64 10.41
N SER A 456 -23.90 -12.18 9.91
CA SER A 456 -24.36 -10.80 9.94
C SER A 456 -23.30 -9.84 9.37
N LEU A 457 -22.82 -10.15 8.16
CA LEU A 457 -21.78 -9.36 7.50
C LEU A 457 -22.18 -7.88 7.37
N PRO A 458 -21.25 -6.94 7.59
CA PRO A 458 -21.52 -5.51 7.56
C PRO A 458 -21.75 -4.98 6.15
N PHE A 459 -22.31 -3.77 6.07
CA PHE A 459 -22.27 -2.95 4.87
C PHE A 459 -20.87 -2.32 4.73
N GLN A 460 -20.30 -2.31 3.52
CA GLN A 460 -18.97 -1.74 3.26
C GLN A 460 -18.91 -0.81 2.04
N ARG A 461 -20.04 -0.51 1.39
CA ARG A 461 -20.02 0.52 0.34
C ARG A 461 -19.94 1.92 0.97
N PRO A 462 -19.17 2.86 0.41
CA PRO A 462 -19.25 4.26 0.81
C PRO A 462 -20.67 4.82 0.67
N ALA A 463 -20.96 5.87 1.45
CA ALA A 463 -22.09 6.76 1.23
C ALA A 463 -22.09 7.26 -0.23
N GLN A 464 -23.26 7.48 -0.82
CA GLN A 464 -23.39 7.68 -2.27
C GLN A 464 -22.60 8.90 -2.78
N GLU A 465 -22.47 9.93 -1.96
CA GLU A 465 -21.70 11.14 -2.23
C GLU A 465 -20.19 10.86 -2.32
N CYS A 466 -19.71 9.86 -1.58
CA CYS A 466 -18.30 9.48 -1.42
C CYS A 466 -17.81 8.46 -2.46
N ARG A 467 -18.70 7.87 -3.26
CA ARG A 467 -18.32 6.90 -4.29
C ARG A 467 -17.50 7.57 -5.38
N THR A 468 -16.33 7.01 -5.73
CA THR A 468 -15.41 7.62 -6.70
C THR A 468 -15.98 7.67 -8.12
N PHE A 469 -16.77 6.65 -8.49
CA PHE A 469 -17.50 6.52 -9.73
C PHE A 469 -18.88 5.88 -9.44
N SER A 470 -19.82 5.92 -10.39
CA SER A 470 -21.12 5.25 -10.26
C SER A 470 -21.72 4.90 -11.62
N SER A 471 -22.19 3.66 -11.77
CA SER A 471 -22.84 3.16 -12.98
C SER A 471 -24.25 2.67 -12.64
N PRO A 472 -25.33 3.21 -13.27
CA PRO A 472 -26.68 2.70 -13.08
C PRO A 472 -26.84 1.22 -13.48
N ALA A 473 -26.05 0.74 -14.44
CA ALA A 473 -26.04 -0.66 -14.83
C ALA A 473 -25.46 -1.57 -13.73
N VAL A 474 -24.40 -1.13 -13.05
CA VAL A 474 -23.84 -1.84 -11.89
C VAL A 474 -24.81 -1.88 -10.72
N GLU A 475 -25.50 -0.77 -10.41
CA GLU A 475 -26.53 -0.76 -9.36
C GLU A 475 -27.71 -1.71 -9.68
N GLN A 476 -28.14 -1.81 -10.93
CA GLN A 476 -29.17 -2.76 -11.36
C GLN A 476 -28.72 -4.22 -11.15
N VAL A 477 -27.49 -4.56 -11.57
CA VAL A 477 -26.93 -5.91 -11.40
C VAL A 477 -26.80 -6.30 -9.92
N ILE A 478 -26.49 -5.34 -9.04
CA ILE A 478 -26.49 -5.57 -7.59
C ILE A 478 -27.88 -5.96 -7.09
N GLU A 479 -28.93 -5.24 -7.49
CA GLU A 479 -30.30 -5.56 -7.06
C GLU A 479 -30.78 -6.88 -7.67
N ASP A 480 -30.56 -7.11 -8.97
CA ASP A 480 -30.95 -8.34 -9.68
C ASP A 480 -30.37 -9.60 -9.02
N ILE A 481 -29.08 -9.58 -8.67
CA ILE A 481 -28.42 -10.75 -8.07
C ILE A 481 -28.75 -10.87 -6.57
N THR A 482 -28.67 -9.78 -5.81
CA THR A 482 -28.78 -9.86 -4.34
C THR A 482 -30.22 -10.03 -3.84
N SER A 483 -31.22 -9.64 -4.63
CA SER A 483 -32.62 -9.98 -4.36
C SER A 483 -32.89 -11.49 -4.54
N ARG A 484 -32.26 -12.11 -5.56
CA ARG A 484 -32.40 -13.53 -5.92
C ARG A 484 -31.59 -14.49 -5.06
N MET A 485 -30.47 -14.05 -4.47
CA MET A 485 -29.62 -14.88 -3.61
C MET A 485 -30.36 -15.37 -2.36
N LYS A 486 -30.27 -16.68 -2.07
CA LYS A 486 -30.85 -17.30 -0.87
C LYS A 486 -30.08 -16.92 0.40
N ASP A 487 -28.75 -17.06 0.34
CA ASP A 487 -27.85 -16.65 1.41
C ASP A 487 -27.75 -15.11 1.48
N LYS A 488 -28.04 -14.55 2.65
CA LYS A 488 -28.05 -13.09 2.87
C LYS A 488 -26.71 -12.52 3.31
N ASP A 489 -25.80 -13.34 3.85
CA ASP A 489 -24.41 -12.95 4.06
C ASP A 489 -23.68 -12.91 2.70
N LEU A 490 -23.84 -13.94 1.85
CA LEU A 490 -23.27 -13.96 0.51
C LEU A 490 -23.81 -12.82 -0.37
N ALA A 491 -25.12 -12.51 -0.26
CA ALA A 491 -25.72 -11.36 -0.93
C ALA A 491 -25.11 -10.02 -0.48
N GLN A 492 -24.79 -9.87 0.80
CA GLN A 492 -24.15 -8.66 1.31
C GLN A 492 -22.67 -8.57 0.93
N LEU A 493 -21.97 -9.70 0.90
CA LEU A 493 -20.59 -9.78 0.39
C LEU A 493 -20.52 -9.39 -1.09
N PHE A 494 -21.43 -9.89 -1.94
CA PHE A 494 -21.52 -9.46 -3.35
C PHE A 494 -21.89 -7.98 -3.49
N ARG A 495 -22.86 -7.49 -2.69
CA ARG A 495 -23.24 -6.07 -2.65
C ARG A 495 -22.07 -5.16 -2.31
N ASN A 496 -21.17 -5.59 -1.43
CA ASN A 496 -19.97 -4.83 -1.07
C ASN A 496 -18.85 -4.96 -2.12
N ALA A 497 -18.56 -6.19 -2.56
CA ALA A 497 -17.39 -6.53 -3.38
C ALA A 497 -17.52 -6.12 -4.85
N PHE A 498 -18.65 -6.42 -5.51
CA PHE A 498 -18.81 -6.15 -6.95
C PHE A 498 -18.64 -4.67 -7.34
N PRO A 499 -19.19 -3.67 -6.63
CA PRO A 499 -18.96 -2.26 -6.94
C PRO A 499 -17.64 -1.70 -6.36
N ASN A 500 -16.87 -2.47 -5.57
CA ASN A 500 -15.80 -1.92 -4.71
C ASN A 500 -14.78 -1.06 -5.48
N THR A 501 -14.33 -1.51 -6.66
CA THR A 501 -13.46 -0.72 -7.56
C THR A 501 -14.09 0.63 -7.93
N LEU A 502 -15.33 0.65 -8.45
CA LEU A 502 -15.99 1.90 -8.84
C LEU A 502 -16.29 2.82 -7.66
N ASP A 503 -16.67 2.23 -6.53
CA ASP A 503 -16.99 2.96 -5.31
C ASP A 503 -15.74 3.61 -4.69
N THR A 504 -14.54 3.05 -4.85
CA THR A 504 -13.37 3.41 -3.99
C THR A 504 -12.05 3.68 -4.72
N THR A 505 -11.76 3.09 -5.89
CA THR A 505 -10.42 3.12 -6.49
C THR A 505 -10.28 4.01 -7.73
N ILE A 506 -11.36 4.62 -8.24
CA ILE A 506 -11.33 5.51 -9.41
C ILE A 506 -10.86 6.91 -8.99
N GLN A 507 -9.59 7.02 -8.60
CA GLN A 507 -9.01 8.24 -8.05
C GLN A 507 -8.98 9.41 -9.06
N TRP A 508 -8.96 9.12 -10.37
CA TRP A 508 -9.15 10.14 -11.41
C TRP A 508 -9.76 9.57 -12.69
N HIS A 509 -10.71 10.29 -13.30
CA HIS A 509 -11.28 9.97 -14.60
C HIS A 509 -11.65 11.24 -15.38
N VAL A 510 -11.49 11.23 -16.71
CA VAL A 510 -11.97 12.25 -17.65
C VAL A 510 -12.48 11.63 -18.95
N ASP A 511 -13.61 12.11 -19.47
CA ASP A 511 -14.20 11.68 -20.76
C ASP A 511 -13.44 12.17 -22.01
N GLY A 512 -12.48 13.09 -21.84
CA GLY A 512 -11.93 13.87 -22.96
C GLY A 512 -10.56 14.48 -22.65
N SER A 513 -9.83 14.84 -23.71
CA SER A 513 -8.51 15.47 -23.64
C SER A 513 -8.60 16.82 -22.91
N SER A 514 -8.31 16.82 -21.61
CA SER A 514 -8.28 18.07 -20.83
C SER A 514 -7.21 19.00 -21.41
N SER A 515 -7.56 20.29 -21.62
CA SER A 515 -6.68 21.28 -22.26
C SER A 515 -5.59 21.83 -21.32
N VAL A 516 -5.03 20.95 -20.48
CA VAL A 516 -3.97 21.25 -19.52
C VAL A 516 -2.63 21.20 -20.24
N ALA A 517 -2.05 22.37 -20.49
CA ALA A 517 -0.76 22.50 -21.17
C ALA A 517 0.39 21.96 -20.30
N ALA A 518 0.68 20.67 -20.41
CA ALA A 518 1.88 20.05 -19.86
C ALA A 518 3.12 20.42 -20.70
N THR A 519 4.27 20.57 -20.05
CA THR A 519 5.53 20.95 -20.71
C THR A 519 6.04 19.85 -21.66
N ARG A 520 6.62 20.28 -22.79
CA ARG A 520 7.13 19.43 -23.88
C ARG A 520 7.90 18.21 -23.36
N ARG A 521 7.31 17.01 -23.52
CA ARG A 521 8.01 15.72 -23.39
C ARG A 521 8.61 15.30 -24.75
N ARG A 522 9.42 14.23 -24.73
CA ARG A 522 10.38 13.91 -25.81
C ARG A 522 9.78 13.28 -27.06
N ASP A 523 8.51 12.88 -27.03
CA ASP A 523 7.78 12.26 -28.13
C ASP A 523 6.55 13.09 -28.52
N GLY A 524 6.64 13.71 -29.71
CA GLY A 524 5.52 14.03 -30.61
C GLY A 524 4.28 14.73 -30.05
N SER A 525 3.35 13.92 -29.53
CA SER A 525 1.92 14.23 -29.41
C SER A 525 1.42 14.26 -27.98
N GLN A 526 0.55 15.22 -27.66
CA GLN A 526 -0.33 15.10 -26.50
C GLN A 526 -1.26 13.89 -26.68
N TRP A 527 -1.59 13.21 -25.59
CA TRP A 527 -2.57 12.14 -25.57
C TRP A 527 -4.01 12.70 -25.78
N GLU A 528 -4.88 11.95 -26.46
CA GLU A 528 -6.26 12.32 -26.81
C GLU A 528 -7.24 11.14 -26.54
N GLY A 529 -8.47 11.44 -26.08
CA GLY A 529 -9.51 10.46 -25.73
C GLY A 529 -10.07 10.66 -24.32
N PRO A 530 -10.64 9.62 -23.67
CA PRO A 530 -10.85 9.56 -22.22
C PRO A 530 -9.62 8.96 -21.49
N GLN A 531 -9.41 9.30 -20.21
CA GLN A 531 -8.35 8.73 -19.36
C GLN A 531 -8.90 8.37 -17.96
N THR A 532 -8.34 7.33 -17.36
CA THR A 532 -8.74 6.82 -16.03
C THR A 532 -7.51 6.34 -15.26
N PHE A 533 -7.38 6.69 -13.99
CA PHE A 533 -6.37 6.16 -13.08
C PHE A 533 -7.05 5.35 -11.98
N VAL A 534 -6.63 4.09 -11.81
CA VAL A 534 -7.28 3.10 -10.94
C VAL A 534 -6.25 2.53 -9.98
N VAL A 535 -6.45 2.76 -8.68
CA VAL A 535 -5.51 2.28 -7.65
C VAL A 535 -5.86 0.86 -7.17
N THR A 536 -4.89 0.12 -6.63
CA THR A 536 -5.10 -1.28 -6.18
C THR A 536 -6.04 -1.38 -4.97
N GLY A 537 -6.09 -0.30 -4.16
CA GLY A 537 -6.91 -0.16 -2.98
C GLY A 537 -6.21 0.74 -1.97
N ASP A 538 -5.82 0.15 -0.85
CA ASP A 538 -5.04 0.77 0.24
C ASP A 538 -3.70 1.40 -0.18
N ILE A 539 -3.14 1.00 -1.33
CA ILE A 539 -1.97 1.63 -1.96
C ILE A 539 -2.43 2.58 -3.08
N ASN A 540 -2.19 3.89 -2.89
CA ASN A 540 -2.50 4.91 -3.90
C ASN A 540 -1.43 4.98 -5.01
N ALA A 541 -1.43 3.93 -5.84
CA ALA A 541 -0.69 3.77 -7.10
C ALA A 541 -1.42 2.74 -7.99
N GLU A 542 -1.19 2.77 -9.31
CA GLU A 542 -1.82 1.85 -10.28
C GLU A 542 -0.85 0.75 -10.71
N TRP A 543 -1.20 -0.51 -10.45
CA TRP A 543 -0.57 -1.70 -11.06
C TRP A 543 -1.30 -2.06 -12.36
N LEU A 544 -0.57 -2.39 -13.42
CA LEU A 544 -1.18 -2.79 -14.71
C LEU A 544 -1.98 -4.10 -14.60
N ARG A 545 -1.54 -5.01 -13.73
CA ARG A 545 -2.26 -6.24 -13.34
C ARG A 545 -3.58 -5.92 -12.64
N ASP A 546 -3.48 -5.25 -11.50
CA ASP A 546 -4.61 -4.96 -10.63
C ASP A 546 -5.67 -4.12 -11.35
N SER A 547 -5.32 -3.00 -11.99
CA SER A 547 -6.32 -2.16 -12.67
C SER A 547 -7.03 -2.86 -13.82
N THR A 548 -6.38 -3.85 -14.45
CA THR A 548 -7.02 -4.72 -15.43
C THR A 548 -8.03 -5.66 -14.78
N ASN A 549 -7.60 -6.45 -13.79
CA ASN A 549 -8.46 -7.42 -13.12
C ASN A 549 -9.60 -6.77 -12.31
N GLN A 550 -9.37 -5.57 -11.79
CA GLN A 550 -10.35 -4.72 -11.12
C GLN A 550 -11.46 -4.22 -12.06
N LEU A 551 -11.26 -4.21 -13.38
CA LEU A 551 -12.24 -3.75 -14.37
C LEU A 551 -12.91 -4.87 -15.17
N SER A 552 -12.33 -6.09 -15.19
CA SER A 552 -12.79 -7.18 -16.05
C SER A 552 -14.27 -7.54 -15.89
N GLN A 553 -14.78 -7.65 -14.65
CA GLN A 553 -16.21 -7.92 -14.38
C GLN A 553 -17.18 -6.79 -14.79
N TYR A 554 -16.67 -5.64 -15.24
CA TYR A 554 -17.48 -4.54 -15.77
C TYR A 554 -17.54 -4.51 -17.32
N GLN A 555 -16.68 -5.27 -18.00
CA GLN A 555 -16.50 -5.22 -19.45
C GLN A 555 -17.81 -5.49 -20.22
N ALA A 556 -18.60 -6.47 -19.79
CA ALA A 556 -19.90 -6.79 -20.41
C ALA A 556 -20.89 -5.61 -20.33
N LEU A 557 -20.92 -4.89 -19.20
CA LEU A 557 -21.82 -3.76 -18.97
C LEU A 557 -21.43 -2.51 -19.79
N ALA A 558 -20.16 -2.37 -20.18
CA ALA A 558 -19.67 -1.23 -20.95
C ALA A 558 -20.39 -1.06 -22.30
N LYS A 559 -20.95 -2.12 -22.88
CA LYS A 559 -21.75 -2.06 -24.10
C LYS A 559 -23.08 -1.30 -23.92
N LYS A 560 -23.60 -1.23 -22.69
CA LYS A 560 -24.88 -0.59 -22.33
C LYS A 560 -24.70 0.71 -21.54
N ASP A 561 -23.68 0.81 -20.69
CA ASP A 561 -23.36 2.05 -19.96
C ASP A 561 -22.16 2.78 -20.60
N LYS A 562 -22.45 3.91 -21.25
CA LYS A 562 -21.43 4.74 -21.92
C LYS A 562 -20.42 5.36 -20.95
N GLN A 563 -20.78 5.62 -19.70
CA GLN A 563 -19.80 6.14 -18.73
C GLN A 563 -18.79 5.04 -18.39
N LEU A 564 -19.27 3.80 -18.23
CA LEU A 564 -18.43 2.63 -17.97
C LEU A 564 -17.55 2.27 -19.18
N TYR A 565 -18.08 2.42 -20.40
CA TYR A 565 -17.30 2.37 -21.65
C TYR A 565 -16.14 3.38 -21.65
N ASN A 566 -16.44 4.65 -21.38
CA ASN A 566 -15.44 5.71 -21.33
C ASN A 566 -14.42 5.49 -20.20
N LEU A 567 -14.84 4.92 -19.07
CA LEU A 567 -13.97 4.56 -17.94
C LEU A 567 -12.94 3.50 -18.35
N ILE A 568 -13.37 2.39 -18.97
CA ILE A 568 -12.47 1.29 -19.35
C ILE A 568 -11.60 1.69 -20.54
N LEU A 569 -12.15 2.36 -21.56
CA LEU A 569 -11.36 2.97 -22.63
C LEU A 569 -10.31 3.95 -22.08
N GLY A 570 -10.66 4.66 -21.00
CA GLY A 570 -9.76 5.53 -20.27
C GLY A 570 -8.64 4.82 -19.53
N ALA A 571 -8.89 3.63 -18.97
CA ALA A 571 -7.86 2.81 -18.34
C ALA A 571 -6.86 2.27 -19.38
N ILE A 572 -7.35 1.74 -20.52
CA ILE A 572 -6.48 1.30 -21.63
C ILE A 572 -5.58 2.44 -22.13
N ASN A 573 -6.12 3.65 -22.23
CA ASN A 573 -5.36 4.85 -22.60
C ASN A 573 -4.30 5.25 -21.57
N THR A 574 -4.60 5.15 -20.27
CA THR A 574 -3.63 5.44 -19.20
C THR A 574 -2.52 4.38 -19.18
N GLN A 575 -2.86 3.09 -19.20
CA GLN A 575 -1.89 2.01 -19.25
C GLN A 575 -0.99 2.10 -20.50
N ALA A 576 -1.52 2.52 -21.65
CA ALA A 576 -0.70 2.77 -22.83
C ALA A 576 0.35 3.87 -22.60
N GLU A 577 0.00 4.99 -21.94
CA GLU A 577 0.97 6.02 -21.56
C GLU A 577 2.02 5.49 -20.56
N PHE A 578 1.64 4.62 -19.63
CA PHE A 578 2.56 3.98 -18.68
C PHE A 578 3.56 3.04 -19.37
N VAL A 579 3.08 2.14 -20.24
CA VAL A 579 3.92 1.22 -21.03
C VAL A 579 4.88 1.98 -21.96
N ILE A 580 4.46 3.09 -22.57
CA ILE A 580 5.36 3.93 -23.42
C ILE A 580 6.47 4.58 -22.58
N GLN A 581 6.21 4.94 -21.33
CA GLN A 581 7.15 5.65 -20.48
C GLN A 581 8.14 4.72 -19.76
N SER A 582 7.69 3.57 -19.27
CA SER A 582 8.54 2.64 -18.51
C SER A 582 7.98 1.20 -18.55
N PRO A 583 8.17 0.47 -19.67
CA PRO A 583 7.56 -0.87 -19.91
C PRO A 583 8.17 -2.00 -19.07
N TYR A 584 9.13 -1.69 -18.20
CA TYR A 584 9.79 -2.63 -17.29
C TYR A 584 9.26 -2.54 -15.85
N CYS A 585 8.25 -1.70 -15.61
CA CYS A 585 7.75 -1.41 -14.27
C CYS A 585 6.31 -1.93 -14.09
N ASN A 586 6.01 -2.46 -12.91
CA ASN A 586 4.70 -2.95 -12.49
C ASN A 586 3.73 -1.83 -12.09
N ALA A 587 4.22 -0.82 -11.34
CA ALA A 587 3.38 0.14 -10.64
C ALA A 587 3.66 1.62 -11.00
N PHE A 588 2.60 2.42 -11.12
CA PHE A 588 2.65 3.78 -11.66
C PHE A 588 2.00 4.84 -10.76
N GLN A 589 2.56 6.04 -10.83
CA GLN A 589 2.09 7.24 -10.14
C GLN A 589 0.85 7.83 -10.82
N PRO A 590 0.05 8.64 -10.09
CA PRO A 590 -1.06 9.37 -10.69
C PRO A 590 -0.61 10.20 -11.92
N PRO A 591 -1.30 10.09 -13.08
CA PRO A 591 -0.94 10.84 -14.28
C PRO A 591 -0.89 12.35 -14.01
N PRO A 592 0.12 13.11 -14.51
CA PRO A 592 0.24 14.54 -14.23
C PRO A 592 -1.01 15.42 -14.50
N PRO A 593 -1.90 15.12 -15.48
CA PRO A 593 -3.16 15.84 -15.65
C PRO A 593 -4.15 15.71 -14.48
N SER A 594 -4.06 14.65 -13.67
CA SER A 594 -4.90 14.41 -12.49
C SER A 594 -4.70 15.45 -11.39
N LYS A 595 -3.47 15.96 -11.26
CA LYS A 595 -2.98 16.84 -10.16
C LYS A 595 -3.03 16.20 -8.78
N LEU A 596 -3.21 14.88 -8.70
CA LEU A 596 -2.97 14.12 -7.48
C LEU A 596 -1.46 14.14 -7.17
N ALA A 597 -1.09 14.05 -5.89
CA ALA A 597 0.30 13.97 -5.49
C ALA A 597 0.84 12.54 -5.68
N PRO A 598 2.07 12.36 -6.20
CA PRO A 598 2.71 11.05 -6.22
C PRO A 598 3.00 10.56 -4.80
N THR A 599 2.90 9.25 -4.60
CA THR A 599 3.19 8.57 -3.34
C THR A 599 4.62 8.01 -3.36
N ASN A 600 5.24 7.88 -2.19
CA ASN A 600 6.59 7.33 -2.06
C ASN A 600 6.53 5.95 -1.40
N ASN A 601 7.03 4.92 -2.07
CA ASN A 601 7.07 3.55 -1.57
C ASN A 601 8.09 3.35 -0.42
N GLY A 602 8.99 4.32 -0.20
CA GLY A 602 10.02 4.30 0.85
C GLY A 602 11.25 3.46 0.52
N GLN A 603 11.36 2.91 -0.70
CA GLN A 603 12.38 1.94 -1.09
C GLN A 603 13.62 2.60 -1.71
N ASP A 604 14.77 1.95 -1.55
CA ASP A 604 16.07 2.35 -2.12
C ASP A 604 16.40 1.42 -3.30
N ASP A 605 15.71 1.65 -4.43
CA ASP A 605 15.74 0.80 -5.61
C ASP A 605 16.77 1.28 -6.64
N LYS A 606 17.68 0.39 -7.02
CA LYS A 606 18.64 0.58 -8.10
C LYS A 606 18.20 -0.24 -9.31
N VAL A 607 17.60 0.43 -10.29
CA VAL A 607 17.03 -0.21 -11.49
C VAL A 607 17.69 0.27 -12.77
N HIS A 608 17.83 -0.63 -13.75
CA HIS A 608 18.15 -0.33 -15.14
C HIS A 608 17.14 -1.04 -16.05
N PRO A 609 16.61 -0.42 -17.12
CA PRO A 609 16.75 1.00 -17.48
C PRO A 609 16.26 1.94 -16.38
N ALA A 610 16.86 3.13 -16.28
CA ALA A 610 16.47 4.11 -15.26
C ALA A 610 15.08 4.68 -15.58
N TYR A 611 14.17 4.62 -14.60
CA TYR A 611 12.81 5.16 -14.69
C TYR A 611 12.72 6.58 -14.12
N GLU A 612 11.55 7.21 -14.29
CA GLU A 612 11.23 8.54 -13.75
C GLU A 612 10.33 8.39 -12.50
N PRO A 613 10.82 8.71 -11.27
CA PRO A 613 10.04 8.53 -10.04
C PRO A 613 8.77 9.39 -9.93
N SER A 614 8.62 10.43 -10.76
CA SER A 614 7.36 11.17 -10.89
C SER A 614 6.33 10.53 -11.83
N VAL A 615 6.63 9.33 -12.37
CA VAL A 615 5.75 8.53 -13.24
C VAL A 615 5.59 7.10 -12.71
N VAL A 616 6.62 6.54 -12.08
CA VAL A 616 6.66 5.14 -11.61
C VAL A 616 6.63 5.10 -10.07
N PHE A 617 5.83 4.20 -9.51
CA PHE A 617 5.76 3.94 -8.07
C PHE A 617 6.73 2.83 -7.65
N GLU A 618 6.75 1.74 -8.41
CA GLU A 618 7.68 0.62 -8.26
C GLU A 618 8.05 0.10 -9.65
N CYS A 619 9.28 -0.40 -9.83
CA CYS A 619 9.77 -0.90 -11.11
C CYS A 619 10.27 -2.34 -11.04
N LYS A 620 9.47 -3.24 -10.46
CA LYS A 620 9.65 -4.67 -10.62
C LYS A 620 9.17 -5.07 -12.02
N TYR A 621 9.94 -5.93 -12.70
CA TYR A 621 9.59 -6.39 -14.04
C TYR A 621 8.81 -7.71 -14.00
N GLU A 622 7.53 -7.57 -14.33
CA GLU A 622 6.55 -8.65 -14.44
C GLU A 622 6.09 -8.80 -15.90
N LEU A 623 6.22 -10.01 -16.44
CA LEU A 623 5.70 -10.33 -17.77
C LEU A 623 4.16 -10.28 -17.81
N ASP A 624 3.48 -10.56 -16.69
CA ASP A 624 2.03 -10.43 -16.59
C ASP A 624 1.57 -8.97 -16.61
N SER A 625 2.32 -8.00 -16.08
CA SER A 625 1.94 -6.58 -16.15
C SER A 625 1.80 -6.11 -17.62
N LEU A 626 2.65 -6.61 -18.52
CA LEU A 626 2.52 -6.39 -19.96
C LEU A 626 1.42 -7.26 -20.62
N ALA A 627 1.15 -8.46 -20.10
CA ALA A 627 0.07 -9.32 -20.59
C ALA A 627 -1.32 -8.75 -20.24
N HIS A 628 -1.49 -8.20 -19.04
CA HIS A 628 -2.72 -7.55 -18.58
C HIS A 628 -3.06 -6.29 -19.40
N PHE A 629 -2.05 -5.47 -19.76
CA PHE A 629 -2.25 -4.34 -20.68
C PHE A 629 -2.87 -4.76 -22.03
N LEU A 630 -2.45 -5.92 -22.58
CA LEU A 630 -3.09 -6.48 -23.77
C LEU A 630 -4.48 -7.06 -23.45
N ALA A 631 -4.62 -7.77 -22.32
CA ALA A 631 -5.87 -8.37 -21.86
C ALA A 631 -7.02 -7.34 -21.78
N LEU A 632 -6.80 -6.22 -21.10
CA LEU A 632 -7.79 -5.14 -20.91
C LEU A 632 -8.38 -4.66 -22.25
N GLY A 633 -7.54 -4.50 -23.27
CA GLY A 633 -7.95 -4.13 -24.63
C GLY A 633 -8.68 -5.25 -25.36
N THR A 634 -8.27 -6.51 -25.19
CA THR A 634 -8.97 -7.65 -25.82
C THR A 634 -10.34 -7.90 -25.22
N GLU A 635 -10.48 -7.85 -23.90
CA GLU A 635 -11.76 -8.05 -23.19
C GLU A 635 -12.75 -6.91 -23.50
N PHE A 636 -12.24 -5.69 -23.64
CA PHE A 636 -13.03 -4.54 -24.08
C PHE A 636 -13.53 -4.73 -25.52
N HIS A 637 -12.69 -5.23 -26.44
CA HIS A 637 -13.12 -5.58 -27.80
C HIS A 637 -14.12 -6.74 -27.82
N GLU A 638 -13.85 -7.82 -27.09
CA GLU A 638 -14.69 -9.03 -27.04
C GLU A 638 -16.08 -8.72 -26.45
N SER A 639 -16.16 -7.80 -25.47
CA SER A 639 -17.42 -7.42 -24.82
C SER A 639 -18.22 -6.36 -25.60
N THR A 640 -17.54 -5.34 -26.17
CA THR A 640 -18.22 -4.18 -26.79
C THR A 640 -18.24 -4.21 -28.32
N GLY A 641 -17.32 -4.95 -28.95
CA GLY A 641 -16.99 -4.86 -30.38
C GLY A 641 -16.13 -3.64 -30.76
N SER A 642 -15.74 -2.79 -29.79
CA SER A 642 -15.06 -1.53 -30.06
C SER A 642 -13.59 -1.69 -30.43
N THR A 643 -13.12 -0.82 -31.32
CA THR A 643 -11.71 -0.69 -31.71
C THR A 643 -11.14 0.68 -31.34
N ASP A 644 -11.88 1.50 -30.57
CA ASP A 644 -11.52 2.91 -30.28
C ASP A 644 -10.17 3.04 -29.56
N PHE A 645 -9.76 2.03 -28.80
CA PHE A 645 -8.49 2.00 -28.07
C PHE A 645 -7.26 1.80 -28.98
N LEU A 646 -7.43 1.39 -30.25
CA LEU A 646 -6.34 1.19 -31.22
C LEU A 646 -5.80 2.53 -31.76
N THR A 647 -5.48 3.45 -30.85
CA THR A 647 -4.94 4.77 -31.13
C THR A 647 -3.48 4.69 -31.57
N ASN A 648 -2.96 5.77 -32.19
CA ASN A 648 -1.53 5.87 -32.50
C ASN A 648 -0.64 5.71 -31.25
N ARG A 649 -1.10 6.16 -30.06
CA ARG A 649 -0.40 5.94 -28.79
C ARG A 649 -0.38 4.46 -28.43
N TRP A 650 -1.52 3.78 -28.50
CA TRP A 650 -1.59 2.34 -28.22
C TRP A 650 -0.69 1.49 -29.14
N TYR A 651 -0.57 1.84 -30.43
CA TYR A 651 0.40 1.17 -31.32
C TYR A 651 1.87 1.43 -30.93
N ILE A 652 2.20 2.59 -30.35
CA ILE A 652 3.56 2.86 -29.79
C ILE A 652 3.77 2.06 -28.50
N ALA A 653 2.74 1.90 -27.66
CA ALA A 653 2.78 1.03 -26.49
C ALA A 653 3.02 -0.44 -26.89
N LEU A 654 2.33 -0.95 -27.91
CA LEU A 654 2.53 -2.29 -28.47
C LEU A 654 3.95 -2.49 -29.02
N ASP A 655 4.45 -1.55 -29.84
CA ASP A 655 5.83 -1.56 -30.37
C ASP A 655 6.89 -1.47 -29.25
N THR A 656 6.56 -0.82 -28.12
CA THR A 656 7.42 -0.73 -26.93
C THR A 656 7.42 -2.04 -26.13
N LEU A 657 6.24 -2.65 -25.95
CA LEU A 657 6.04 -3.96 -25.34
C LEU A 657 6.79 -5.05 -26.11
N LEU A 658 6.66 -5.10 -27.44
CA LEU A 658 7.33 -6.11 -28.27
C LEU A 658 8.86 -6.06 -28.16
N LYS A 659 9.44 -4.86 -28.02
CA LYS A 659 10.89 -4.69 -27.77
C LYS A 659 11.32 -5.21 -26.40
N VAL A 660 10.47 -5.09 -25.37
CA VAL A 660 10.73 -5.73 -24.08
C VAL A 660 10.66 -7.24 -24.21
N LEU A 661 9.67 -7.80 -24.93
CA LEU A 661 9.61 -9.25 -25.17
C LEU A 661 10.87 -9.75 -25.89
N ASP A 662 11.30 -9.07 -26.96
CA ASP A 662 12.50 -9.44 -27.72
C ASP A 662 13.80 -9.31 -26.90
N ALA A 663 13.87 -8.33 -25.97
CA ALA A 663 14.99 -8.16 -25.05
C ALA A 663 15.00 -9.17 -23.89
N GLN A 664 13.83 -9.55 -23.37
CA GLN A 664 13.69 -10.49 -22.24
C GLN A 664 13.60 -11.95 -22.68
N SER A 665 13.47 -12.21 -23.98
CA SER A 665 13.73 -13.52 -24.61
C SER A 665 15.23 -13.83 -24.78
N GLN A 666 16.13 -12.90 -24.43
CA GLN A 666 17.57 -13.13 -24.55
C GLN A 666 18.09 -14.04 -23.42
N PRO A 667 18.89 -15.07 -23.73
CA PRO A 667 19.48 -15.96 -22.73
C PRO A 667 20.58 -15.25 -21.95
N THR A 668 21.06 -15.86 -20.86
CA THR A 668 22.24 -15.35 -20.12
C THR A 668 23.54 -15.63 -20.86
N PHE A 669 23.59 -16.68 -21.69
CA PHE A 669 24.72 -16.99 -22.56
C PHE A 669 24.21 -17.30 -23.96
N SER A 670 24.90 -16.77 -24.98
CA SER A 670 24.68 -17.12 -26.38
C SER A 670 25.20 -18.53 -26.71
N ASP A 671 24.81 -19.06 -27.87
CA ASP A 671 25.23 -20.36 -28.43
C ASP A 671 26.77 -20.56 -28.45
N ASN A 672 27.54 -19.47 -28.46
CA ASN A 672 29.01 -19.48 -28.42
C ASN A 672 29.59 -19.37 -26.99
N GLY A 673 28.77 -19.56 -25.95
CA GLY A 673 29.14 -19.44 -24.54
C GLY A 673 29.40 -18.01 -24.04
N GLN A 674 29.17 -16.97 -24.87
CA GLN A 674 29.43 -15.59 -24.48
C GLN A 674 28.27 -15.02 -23.66
N HIS A 675 28.57 -14.42 -22.51
CA HIS A 675 27.59 -13.78 -21.63
C HIS A 675 26.87 -12.63 -22.32
N VAL A 676 25.54 -12.68 -22.34
CA VAL A 676 24.66 -11.65 -22.90
C VAL A 676 24.13 -10.81 -21.74
N VAL A 677 24.37 -9.50 -21.80
CA VAL A 677 23.94 -8.57 -20.75
C VAL A 677 22.43 -8.36 -20.85
N ASN A 678 21.68 -8.73 -19.80
CA ASN A 678 20.25 -8.40 -19.75
C ASN A 678 20.05 -6.87 -19.75
N GLN A 679 19.07 -6.38 -20.50
CA GLN A 679 18.70 -4.97 -20.48
C GLN A 679 18.13 -4.55 -19.12
N TYR A 680 17.36 -5.44 -18.47
CA TYR A 680 16.78 -5.17 -17.16
C TYR A 680 17.67 -5.66 -16.02
N THR A 681 17.85 -4.83 -14.99
CA THR A 681 18.41 -5.23 -13.70
C THR A 681 17.73 -4.50 -12.55
N PHE A 682 17.49 -5.16 -11.42
CA PHE A 682 16.88 -4.57 -10.23
C PHE A 682 17.60 -4.99 -8.96
N GLN A 683 17.91 -4.03 -8.08
CA GLN A 683 18.39 -4.30 -6.73
C GLN A 683 17.69 -3.39 -5.72
N ARG A 684 16.99 -3.99 -4.75
CA ARG A 684 16.48 -3.32 -3.54
C ARG A 684 17.35 -3.68 -2.34
N LYS A 685 17.47 -2.76 -1.38
CA LYS A 685 18.14 -3.00 -0.10
C LYS A 685 17.16 -3.54 0.94
N THR A 686 17.10 -4.87 1.05
CA THR A 686 16.10 -5.62 1.82
C THR A 686 16.74 -6.75 2.64
N THR A 687 15.99 -7.32 3.60
CA THR A 687 16.28 -8.60 4.26
C THR A 687 15.48 -9.77 3.69
N LEU A 688 14.51 -9.53 2.82
CA LEU A 688 13.67 -10.55 2.21
C LEU A 688 14.26 -11.00 0.86
N GLY A 689 14.42 -12.31 0.68
CA GLY A 689 15.02 -12.87 -0.54
C GLY A 689 14.18 -12.68 -1.80
N THR A 690 12.85 -12.52 -1.67
CA THR A 690 11.95 -12.25 -2.79
C THR A 690 11.96 -10.79 -3.25
N GLU A 691 12.45 -9.88 -2.43
CA GLU A 691 12.37 -8.43 -2.69
C GLU A 691 13.52 -7.89 -3.54
N THR A 692 14.42 -8.73 -4.04
CA THR A 692 15.62 -8.30 -4.78
C THR A 692 16.16 -9.43 -5.67
N LEU A 693 16.97 -9.11 -6.70
CA LEU A 693 17.43 -10.11 -7.67
C LEU A 693 18.90 -10.52 -7.48
N ASN A 694 19.16 -11.82 -7.67
CA ASN A 694 20.50 -12.42 -7.69
C ASN A 694 21.43 -11.83 -8.76
N LEU A 695 22.73 -12.16 -8.66
CA LEU A 695 23.78 -11.78 -9.62
C LEU A 695 23.81 -10.27 -9.90
N ALA A 696 23.93 -9.48 -8.83
CA ALA A 696 23.95 -8.01 -8.86
C ALA A 696 22.74 -7.36 -9.55
N GLY A 697 21.59 -8.05 -9.53
CA GLY A 697 20.31 -7.56 -10.03
C GLY A 697 19.85 -8.18 -11.35
N ILE A 698 20.57 -9.15 -11.91
CA ILE A 698 20.28 -9.78 -13.22
C ILE A 698 19.21 -10.90 -13.11
N GLY A 699 19.08 -11.49 -11.93
CA GLY A 699 18.36 -12.76 -11.73
C GLY A 699 19.24 -13.98 -12.01
N ASN A 700 18.68 -15.19 -11.84
CA ASN A 700 19.41 -16.44 -12.07
C ASN A 700 19.64 -16.71 -13.59
N PRO A 701 20.66 -17.49 -13.97
CA PRO A 701 20.97 -17.75 -15.38
C PRO A 701 19.86 -18.49 -16.13
N LEU A 702 19.63 -18.11 -17.38
CA LEU A 702 18.65 -18.71 -18.29
C LEU A 702 19.32 -19.21 -19.57
N ASN A 703 18.92 -20.39 -20.02
CA ASN A 703 19.52 -21.04 -21.19
C ASN A 703 19.02 -20.47 -22.53
N HIS A 704 19.80 -20.71 -23.58
CA HIS A 704 19.47 -20.40 -24.96
C HIS A 704 18.50 -21.41 -25.58
N GLY A 705 17.93 -21.06 -26.74
CA GLY A 705 17.08 -21.94 -27.54
C GLY A 705 15.61 -22.08 -27.09
N THR A 706 15.27 -21.71 -25.85
CA THR A 706 13.94 -22.00 -25.29
C THR A 706 12.76 -21.28 -25.95
N GLY A 707 12.98 -20.06 -26.46
CA GLY A 707 11.90 -19.20 -26.96
C GLY A 707 10.92 -18.69 -25.89
N LEU A 708 11.21 -18.94 -24.61
CA LEU A 708 10.47 -18.37 -23.47
C LEU A 708 10.98 -16.96 -23.16
N ILE A 709 10.13 -16.17 -22.52
CA ILE A 709 10.40 -14.79 -22.10
C ILE A 709 10.65 -14.77 -20.60
N ARG A 710 11.70 -14.07 -20.17
CA ARG A 710 11.98 -13.84 -18.74
C ARG A 710 10.82 -13.06 -18.09
N SER A 711 10.43 -13.45 -16.88
CA SER A 711 9.85 -12.53 -15.89
C SER A 711 10.88 -12.38 -14.77
N ALA A 712 11.07 -11.19 -14.21
CA ALA A 712 11.97 -11.02 -13.07
C ALA A 712 11.23 -11.28 -11.76
N PHE A 713 10.03 -10.74 -11.64
CA PHE A 713 9.11 -10.89 -10.53
C PHE A 713 7.82 -11.61 -10.98
N ARG A 714 6.96 -11.92 -10.00
CA ARG A 714 5.69 -12.66 -10.12
C ARG A 714 4.48 -11.71 -9.92
N PRO A 715 3.25 -12.16 -10.20
CA PRO A 715 2.00 -11.52 -9.80
C PRO A 715 1.82 -11.26 -8.28
N SER A 716 2.67 -11.83 -7.43
CA SER A 716 2.78 -11.52 -5.99
C SER A 716 3.81 -10.41 -5.69
N ASP A 717 4.34 -9.76 -6.73
CA ASP A 717 5.50 -8.86 -6.69
C ASP A 717 6.78 -9.50 -6.09
N ASP A 718 6.82 -10.82 -5.86
CA ASP A 718 8.01 -11.56 -5.42
C ASP A 718 8.94 -11.93 -6.59
N ALA A 719 10.25 -11.97 -6.34
CA ALA A 719 11.24 -12.43 -7.32
C ALA A 719 11.03 -13.90 -7.72
N THR A 720 11.21 -14.18 -9.01
CA THR A 720 11.24 -15.54 -9.55
C THR A 720 12.49 -16.31 -9.08
N ILE A 721 12.36 -17.61 -8.85
CA ILE A 721 13.50 -18.49 -8.55
C ILE A 721 14.16 -18.89 -9.87
N LEU A 722 13.39 -19.34 -10.85
CA LEU A 722 13.86 -19.54 -12.23
C LEU A 722 13.08 -18.62 -13.18
N GLY A 723 13.80 -17.74 -13.89
CA GLY A 723 13.20 -16.59 -14.58
C GLY A 723 12.31 -16.89 -15.80
N PHE A 724 12.28 -18.12 -16.35
CA PHE A 724 11.24 -18.50 -17.30
C PHE A 724 9.99 -18.96 -16.53
N PHE A 725 9.23 -17.98 -16.03
CA PHE A 725 8.01 -18.19 -15.26
C PHE A 725 6.83 -18.52 -16.20
N ILE A 726 6.22 -19.70 -16.03
CA ILE A 726 5.36 -20.34 -17.04
C ILE A 726 3.97 -19.68 -17.20
N PRO A 727 3.19 -19.38 -16.14
CA PRO A 727 1.87 -18.74 -16.26
C PRO A 727 1.81 -17.45 -17.09
N PRO A 728 2.70 -16.45 -16.94
CA PRO A 728 2.64 -15.25 -17.78
C PRO A 728 3.16 -15.47 -19.20
N ASN A 729 4.04 -16.46 -19.44
CA ASN A 729 4.40 -16.86 -20.79
C ASN A 729 3.19 -17.47 -21.52
N ALA A 730 2.42 -18.33 -20.83
CA ALA A 730 1.15 -18.85 -21.32
C ALA A 730 0.12 -17.73 -21.58
N MET A 731 -0.03 -16.80 -20.63
CA MET A 731 -0.93 -15.63 -20.78
C MET A 731 -0.54 -14.76 -21.98
N MET A 732 0.74 -14.39 -22.10
CA MET A 732 1.26 -13.60 -23.22
C MET A 732 1.04 -14.30 -24.57
N ALA A 733 1.20 -15.63 -24.62
CA ALA A 733 0.92 -16.41 -25.83
C ALA A 733 -0.57 -16.30 -26.25
N VAL A 734 -1.51 -16.34 -25.30
CA VAL A 734 -2.93 -16.08 -25.58
C VAL A 734 -3.16 -14.65 -26.04
N GLN A 735 -2.62 -13.66 -25.33
CA GLN A 735 -2.92 -12.26 -25.59
C GLN A 735 -2.36 -11.76 -26.94
N LEU A 736 -1.17 -12.22 -27.35
CA LEU A 736 -0.65 -11.99 -28.70
C LEU A 736 -1.58 -12.57 -29.79
N LYS A 737 -2.08 -13.80 -29.58
CA LYS A 737 -3.07 -14.45 -30.47
C LYS A 737 -4.45 -13.76 -30.45
N LYS A 738 -4.88 -13.18 -29.32
CA LYS A 738 -6.12 -12.38 -29.25
C LYS A 738 -5.97 -11.05 -29.98
N ILE A 739 -4.94 -10.27 -29.70
CA ILE A 739 -4.68 -8.98 -30.37
C ILE A 739 -4.57 -9.16 -31.90
N ALA A 740 -3.94 -10.23 -32.39
CA ALA A 740 -3.93 -10.55 -33.82
C ALA A 740 -5.34 -10.63 -34.44
N LYS A 741 -6.32 -11.20 -33.73
CA LYS A 741 -7.73 -11.26 -34.15
C LYS A 741 -8.38 -9.88 -34.11
N VAL A 742 -8.17 -9.10 -33.04
CA VAL A 742 -8.69 -7.74 -32.88
C VAL A 742 -8.19 -6.83 -34.02
N LEU A 743 -6.89 -6.87 -34.34
CA LEU A 743 -6.32 -6.07 -35.43
C LEU A 743 -6.90 -6.45 -36.80
N ARG A 744 -7.23 -7.72 -37.03
CA ARG A 744 -7.91 -8.16 -38.27
C ARG A 744 -9.36 -7.69 -38.32
N ALA A 745 -10.09 -7.79 -37.22
CA ALA A 745 -11.47 -7.29 -37.11
C ALA A 745 -11.54 -5.76 -37.32
N ALA A 746 -10.55 -5.02 -36.84
CA ALA A 746 -10.41 -3.58 -37.01
C ALA A 746 -9.99 -3.12 -38.43
N GLY A 747 -9.69 -4.05 -39.36
CA GLY A 747 -9.11 -3.70 -40.66
C GLY A 747 -7.69 -3.13 -40.58
N GLY A 748 -6.95 -3.46 -39.51
CA GLY A 748 -5.58 -3.02 -39.26
C GLY A 748 -4.53 -3.69 -40.15
N LYS A 749 -3.26 -3.44 -39.85
CA LYS A 749 -2.12 -3.95 -40.63
C LYS A 749 -2.06 -5.47 -40.58
N ALA A 750 -2.39 -6.14 -41.69
CA ALA A 750 -2.38 -7.59 -41.79
C ALA A 750 -1.02 -8.22 -41.42
N ASP A 751 0.09 -7.61 -41.85
CA ASP A 751 1.44 -8.10 -41.55
C ASP A 751 1.73 -8.12 -40.04
N LEU A 752 1.32 -7.07 -39.31
CA LEU A 752 1.46 -6.99 -37.85
C LEU A 752 0.58 -8.04 -37.15
N ALA A 753 -0.66 -8.22 -37.59
CA ALA A 753 -1.54 -9.25 -37.04
C ALA A 753 -0.94 -10.66 -37.26
N ASN A 754 -0.35 -10.91 -38.43
CA ASN A 754 0.32 -12.18 -38.73
C ASN A 754 1.60 -12.37 -37.89
N GLU A 755 2.39 -11.30 -37.65
CA GLU A 755 3.55 -11.36 -36.76
C GLU A 755 3.16 -11.72 -35.32
N LEU A 756 2.13 -11.06 -34.79
CA LEU A 756 1.63 -11.29 -33.42
C LEU A 756 1.08 -12.71 -33.23
N GLU A 757 0.31 -13.21 -34.20
CA GLU A 757 -0.17 -14.60 -34.17
C GLU A 757 0.98 -15.60 -34.16
N GLN A 758 1.94 -15.45 -35.08
CA GLN A 758 3.12 -16.32 -35.14
C GLN A 758 4.03 -16.21 -33.90
N ARG A 759 4.12 -15.02 -33.27
CA ARG A 759 4.81 -14.84 -31.99
C ARG A 759 4.10 -15.64 -30.88
N GLY A 760 2.77 -15.52 -30.78
CA GLY A 760 1.98 -16.27 -29.81
C GLY A 760 1.98 -17.80 -30.05
N GLU A 761 2.00 -18.26 -31.30
CA GLU A 761 2.15 -19.68 -31.66
C GLU A 761 3.52 -20.25 -31.29
N ARG A 762 4.60 -19.47 -31.48
CA ARG A 762 5.95 -19.86 -31.04
C ARG A 762 6.05 -19.94 -29.53
N LEU A 763 5.46 -18.97 -28.82
CA LEU A 763 5.48 -18.92 -27.36
C LEU A 763 4.64 -20.04 -26.71
N ASP A 764 3.47 -20.34 -27.28
CA ASP A 764 2.65 -21.49 -26.90
C ASP A 764 3.43 -22.82 -27.02
N ARG A 765 4.18 -22.98 -28.12
CA ARG A 765 5.06 -24.14 -28.31
C ARG A 765 6.19 -24.19 -27.28
N ALA A 766 6.87 -23.08 -27.03
CA ALA A 766 7.93 -22.98 -26.03
C ALA A 766 7.42 -23.34 -24.61
N VAL A 767 6.22 -22.88 -24.25
CA VAL A 767 5.56 -23.24 -22.98
C VAL A 767 5.23 -24.74 -22.92
N ARG A 768 4.79 -25.36 -24.02
CA ARG A 768 4.53 -26.81 -24.06
C ARG A 768 5.82 -27.65 -24.06
N GLU A 769 6.88 -27.18 -24.69
CA GLU A 769 8.15 -27.91 -24.86
C GLU A 769 9.04 -27.85 -23.60
N HIS A 770 9.00 -26.73 -22.87
CA HIS A 770 9.87 -26.53 -21.69
C HIS A 770 9.10 -26.40 -20.37
N GLY A 771 7.82 -26.00 -20.41
CA GLY A 771 6.97 -25.86 -19.22
C GLY A 771 6.26 -27.15 -18.80
N VAL A 772 6.06 -28.13 -19.70
CA VAL A 772 5.47 -29.43 -19.35
C VAL A 772 6.55 -30.41 -18.93
N VAL A 773 6.42 -31.01 -17.75
CA VAL A 773 7.43 -31.86 -17.14
C VAL A 773 6.81 -33.07 -16.44
N HIS A 774 7.52 -34.20 -16.43
CA HIS A 774 7.02 -35.42 -15.79
C HIS A 774 7.22 -35.41 -14.26
N HIS A 775 6.12 -35.56 -13.51
CA HIS A 775 6.10 -35.70 -12.05
C HIS A 775 5.71 -37.13 -11.64
N ALA A 776 6.60 -37.83 -10.92
CA ALA A 776 6.45 -39.25 -10.57
C ALA A 776 5.08 -39.67 -9.97
N LYS A 777 4.49 -38.86 -9.08
CA LYS A 777 3.15 -39.11 -8.48
C LYS A 777 1.95 -38.72 -9.37
N TYR A 778 2.07 -37.66 -10.19
CA TYR A 778 0.92 -37.02 -10.85
C TYR A 778 0.90 -37.17 -12.38
N GLY A 779 1.95 -37.75 -12.98
CA GLY A 779 2.13 -37.79 -14.43
C GLY A 779 2.70 -36.48 -14.96
N ASP A 780 2.41 -36.17 -16.23
CA ASP A 780 2.88 -34.92 -16.85
C ASP A 780 2.08 -33.73 -16.30
N VAL A 781 2.79 -32.70 -15.84
CA VAL A 781 2.26 -31.47 -15.21
C VAL A 781 2.96 -30.24 -15.80
N PHE A 782 2.37 -29.06 -15.63
CA PHE A 782 3.09 -27.80 -15.84
C PHE A 782 4.02 -27.52 -14.64
N ALA A 783 5.26 -27.13 -14.92
CA ALA A 783 6.14 -26.49 -13.95
C ALA A 783 5.73 -25.03 -13.75
N PHE A 784 5.98 -24.49 -12.56
CA PHE A 784 5.72 -23.09 -12.24
C PHE A 784 6.77 -22.18 -12.90
N GLU A 785 8.04 -22.55 -12.72
CA GLU A 785 9.21 -21.83 -13.22
C GLU A 785 10.26 -22.82 -13.75
N VAL A 786 10.98 -22.45 -14.82
CA VAL A 786 12.09 -23.24 -15.40
C VAL A 786 13.28 -22.35 -15.78
N ASP A 787 14.45 -22.96 -16.03
CA ASP A 787 15.68 -22.26 -16.44
C ASP A 787 16.12 -22.56 -17.89
N GLY A 788 15.57 -23.61 -18.51
CA GLY A 788 16.00 -24.13 -19.81
C GLY A 788 17.27 -24.99 -19.79
N TYR A 789 17.93 -25.15 -18.63
CA TYR A 789 19.00 -26.14 -18.41
C TYR A 789 18.46 -27.48 -17.91
N GLY A 790 17.26 -27.47 -17.30
CA GLY A 790 16.55 -28.67 -16.84
C GLY A 790 15.98 -28.52 -15.42
N SER A 791 16.30 -27.43 -14.72
CA SER A 791 15.73 -27.11 -13.41
C SER A 791 14.28 -26.68 -13.57
N ARG A 792 13.45 -27.05 -12.60
CA ARG A 792 12.01 -26.81 -12.61
C ARG A 792 11.47 -26.69 -11.19
N ILE A 793 10.65 -25.67 -10.93
CA ILE A 793 9.95 -25.49 -9.66
C ILE A 793 8.53 -26.05 -9.80
N LEU A 794 8.13 -26.85 -8.80
CA LEU A 794 6.83 -27.53 -8.75
C LEU A 794 6.08 -27.00 -7.53
N MET A 795 5.25 -25.99 -7.78
CA MET A 795 4.41 -25.26 -6.81
C MET A 795 3.30 -24.54 -7.59
N ASP A 796 2.45 -23.81 -6.90
CA ASP A 796 1.73 -22.67 -7.50
C ASP A 796 1.55 -21.58 -6.44
N ASP A 797 1.31 -20.37 -6.91
CA ASP A 797 1.07 -19.18 -6.11
C ASP A 797 -0.39 -18.73 -6.27
N ALA A 798 -0.92 -17.95 -5.33
CA ALA A 798 -2.30 -17.50 -5.38
C ALA A 798 -2.59 -16.46 -6.48
N ASN A 799 -1.57 -15.71 -6.91
CA ASN A 799 -1.79 -14.51 -7.72
C ASN A 799 -1.86 -14.83 -9.23
N VAL A 800 -2.89 -14.30 -9.90
CA VAL A 800 -3.16 -14.56 -11.32
C VAL A 800 -2.27 -13.66 -12.21
N PRO A 801 -1.61 -14.19 -13.27
CA PRO A 801 -1.62 -15.58 -13.75
C PRO A 801 -0.87 -16.59 -12.85
N SER A 802 -1.59 -17.61 -12.43
CA SER A 802 -1.10 -18.82 -11.73
C SER A 802 -1.32 -20.07 -12.59
N LEU A 803 -0.70 -21.21 -12.25
CA LEU A 803 -0.92 -22.47 -12.96
C LEU A 803 -2.37 -22.97 -12.82
N LEU A 804 -2.99 -22.78 -11.66
CA LEU A 804 -4.40 -23.10 -11.43
C LEU A 804 -5.32 -22.31 -12.38
N SER A 805 -4.93 -21.07 -12.74
CA SER A 805 -5.70 -20.16 -13.58
C SER A 805 -5.60 -20.38 -15.09
N LEU A 806 -4.74 -21.29 -15.60
CA LEU A 806 -4.50 -21.44 -17.04
C LEU A 806 -5.76 -21.60 -17.93
N PRO A 807 -6.88 -22.22 -17.49
CA PRO A 807 -8.12 -22.24 -18.25
C PRO A 807 -8.86 -20.88 -18.26
N LEU A 808 -8.84 -20.14 -17.15
CA LEU A 808 -9.41 -18.79 -17.04
C LEU A 808 -8.69 -17.81 -17.98
N LEU A 809 -7.37 -17.98 -18.13
CA LEU A 809 -6.54 -17.23 -19.09
C LEU A 809 -6.78 -17.65 -20.55
N GLY A 810 -7.57 -18.70 -20.81
CA GLY A 810 -7.83 -19.23 -22.15
C GLY A 810 -6.63 -19.92 -22.82
N TYR A 811 -5.68 -20.42 -22.04
CA TYR A 811 -4.46 -21.08 -22.57
C TYR A 811 -4.64 -22.58 -22.84
N VAL A 812 -5.40 -23.26 -21.99
CA VAL A 812 -5.79 -24.68 -22.09
C VAL A 812 -7.27 -24.81 -21.79
N ASN A 813 -7.88 -25.91 -22.22
CA ASN A 813 -9.22 -26.25 -21.75
C ASN A 813 -9.16 -26.74 -20.29
N GLN A 814 -10.29 -26.65 -19.57
CA GLN A 814 -10.43 -27.18 -18.21
C GLN A 814 -10.30 -28.72 -18.14
N ASP A 815 -10.53 -29.42 -19.26
CA ASP A 815 -10.38 -30.88 -19.40
C ASP A 815 -9.00 -31.34 -19.91
N ASP A 816 -8.06 -30.42 -20.17
CA ASP A 816 -6.69 -30.76 -20.57
C ASP A 816 -6.03 -31.67 -19.53
N GLN A 817 -5.49 -32.81 -19.96
CA GLN A 817 -4.97 -33.85 -19.06
C GLN A 817 -3.76 -33.37 -18.25
N VAL A 818 -2.90 -32.52 -18.82
CA VAL A 818 -1.73 -31.95 -18.14
C VAL A 818 -2.20 -30.91 -17.13
N TYR A 819 -3.16 -30.05 -17.49
CA TYR A 819 -3.81 -29.15 -16.53
C TYR A 819 -4.46 -29.92 -15.37
N GLN A 820 -5.23 -30.97 -15.66
CA GLN A 820 -5.91 -31.78 -14.65
C GLN A 820 -4.94 -32.55 -13.74
N ASN A 821 -3.78 -32.98 -14.23
CA ASN A 821 -2.71 -33.52 -13.40
C ASN A 821 -2.10 -32.42 -12.52
N THR A 822 -1.85 -31.25 -13.09
CA THR A 822 -1.31 -30.06 -12.41
C THR A 822 -2.26 -29.64 -11.28
N ARG A 823 -3.55 -29.43 -11.55
CA ARG A 823 -4.59 -29.11 -10.54
C ARG A 823 -4.55 -30.05 -9.33
N LYS A 824 -4.41 -31.37 -9.55
CA LYS A 824 -4.35 -32.39 -8.49
C LYS A 824 -3.05 -32.33 -7.67
N MET A 825 -1.94 -31.90 -8.29
CA MET A 825 -0.69 -31.60 -7.59
C MET A 825 -0.84 -30.32 -6.75
N LEU A 826 -1.46 -29.27 -7.30
CA LEU A 826 -1.51 -27.94 -6.70
C LEU A 826 -2.48 -27.82 -5.53
N LEU A 827 -3.58 -28.56 -5.56
CA LEU A 827 -4.59 -28.61 -4.49
C LEU A 827 -4.27 -29.72 -3.47
N SER A 828 -2.99 -29.94 -3.19
CA SER A 828 -2.51 -31.02 -2.31
C SER A 828 -1.26 -30.62 -1.54
N LYS A 829 -1.25 -30.86 -0.21
CA LYS A 829 -0.06 -30.69 0.65
C LYS A 829 1.15 -31.53 0.20
N ASP A 830 0.90 -32.64 -0.50
CA ASP A 830 1.95 -33.51 -1.04
C ASP A 830 2.56 -32.99 -2.36
N GLY A 831 1.93 -32.00 -3.01
CA GLY A 831 2.26 -31.57 -4.37
C GLY A 831 2.55 -30.08 -4.54
N ASN A 832 2.10 -29.21 -3.64
CA ASN A 832 2.45 -27.79 -3.61
C ASN A 832 2.86 -27.36 -2.20
N PRO A 833 4.10 -26.86 -1.98
CA PRO A 833 4.55 -26.40 -0.66
C PRO A 833 3.75 -25.19 -0.13
N TYR A 834 3.04 -24.47 -1.00
CA TYR A 834 2.15 -23.36 -0.63
C TYR A 834 0.66 -23.73 -0.60
N TYR A 835 0.28 -25.02 -0.68
CA TYR A 835 -1.09 -25.45 -0.37
C TYR A 835 -1.26 -25.59 1.15
N LEU A 836 -1.64 -24.49 1.78
CA LEU A 836 -1.75 -24.36 3.23
C LEU A 836 -3.14 -24.83 3.70
N MET A 837 -3.18 -25.46 4.87
CA MET A 837 -4.42 -25.93 5.50
C MET A 837 -4.20 -26.05 7.01
N GLY A 838 -5.04 -25.39 7.79
CA GLY A 838 -5.09 -25.44 9.24
C GLY A 838 -6.48 -25.83 9.72
N SER A 839 -6.81 -25.44 10.94
CA SER A 839 -8.07 -25.74 11.63
C SER A 839 -9.27 -24.88 11.20
N ALA A 840 -9.03 -23.72 10.58
CA ALA A 840 -10.08 -22.75 10.25
C ALA A 840 -10.20 -22.43 8.74
N PHE A 841 -9.11 -22.52 7.97
CA PHE A 841 -9.09 -22.17 6.55
C PHE A 841 -8.04 -22.99 5.77
N HIS A 842 -8.15 -23.02 4.44
CA HIS A 842 -7.17 -23.65 3.55
C HIS A 842 -7.18 -23.00 2.16
N GLY A 843 -6.11 -23.20 1.39
CA GLY A 843 -5.98 -22.69 0.02
C GLY A 843 -4.52 -22.61 -0.41
N ILE A 844 -4.27 -22.02 -1.57
CA ILE A 844 -2.91 -21.69 -2.00
C ILE A 844 -2.53 -20.33 -1.37
N GLY A 845 -1.34 -20.25 -0.80
CA GLY A 845 -0.71 -19.00 -0.34
C GLY A 845 0.43 -18.59 -1.28
N GLY A 846 1.50 -18.05 -0.71
CA GLY A 846 2.72 -17.69 -1.44
C GLY A 846 3.85 -17.31 -0.47
N PRO A 847 5.08 -17.11 -0.96
CA PRO A 847 6.18 -16.65 -0.11
C PRO A 847 5.97 -15.22 0.41
N HIS A 848 5.15 -14.40 -0.27
CA HIS A 848 4.87 -13.00 0.07
C HIS A 848 4.47 -12.77 1.54
N ILE A 849 3.46 -13.52 2.02
CA ILE A 849 2.97 -13.44 3.41
C ILE A 849 3.48 -14.62 4.25
N GLY A 850 3.87 -15.74 3.61
CA GLY A 850 4.50 -16.88 4.26
C GLY A 850 3.55 -18.02 4.66
N LEU A 851 4.10 -18.96 5.44
CA LEU A 851 3.64 -20.36 5.50
C LEU A 851 2.37 -20.63 6.34
N GLN A 852 1.67 -19.59 6.78
CA GLN A 852 0.42 -19.71 7.56
C GLN A 852 -0.76 -18.96 6.93
N ASN A 853 -0.55 -18.20 5.84
CA ASN A 853 -1.56 -17.33 5.26
C ASN A 853 -1.95 -17.79 3.85
N ALA A 854 -3.14 -18.38 3.71
CA ALA A 854 -3.71 -18.77 2.43
C ALA A 854 -4.55 -17.63 1.86
N TRP A 855 -4.57 -17.47 0.54
CA TRP A 855 -5.23 -16.34 -0.10
C TRP A 855 -6.64 -16.75 -0.57
N PRO A 856 -7.72 -16.02 -0.19
CA PRO A 856 -9.08 -16.30 -0.66
C PRO A 856 -9.19 -16.34 -2.19
N MET A 857 -8.38 -15.55 -2.90
CA MET A 857 -8.29 -15.56 -4.36
C MET A 857 -7.97 -16.95 -4.94
N SER A 858 -7.17 -17.78 -4.26
CA SER A 858 -6.88 -19.14 -4.71
C SER A 858 -8.12 -20.05 -4.74
N LEU A 859 -8.99 -19.96 -3.72
CA LEU A 859 -10.26 -20.68 -3.66
C LEU A 859 -11.26 -20.18 -4.71
N LEU A 860 -11.22 -18.89 -5.03
CA LEU A 860 -12.06 -18.30 -6.08
C LEU A 860 -11.61 -18.75 -7.47
N VAL A 861 -10.30 -18.76 -7.74
CA VAL A 861 -9.74 -19.35 -8.97
C VAL A 861 -10.03 -20.85 -9.03
N GLN A 862 -9.95 -21.58 -7.91
CA GLN A 862 -10.33 -23.00 -7.82
C GLN A 862 -11.80 -23.22 -8.22
N ALA A 863 -12.73 -22.42 -7.70
CA ALA A 863 -14.15 -22.47 -8.06
C ALA A 863 -14.40 -22.08 -9.52
N LEU A 864 -13.77 -21.01 -10.02
CA LEU A 864 -13.85 -20.57 -11.42
C LEU A 864 -13.38 -21.64 -12.42
N THR A 865 -12.54 -22.58 -11.98
CA THR A 865 -11.93 -23.63 -12.82
C THR A 865 -12.37 -25.06 -12.43
N SER A 866 -13.53 -25.20 -11.77
CA SER A 866 -14.16 -26.49 -11.46
C SER A 866 -15.50 -26.68 -12.18
N ASP A 867 -15.87 -27.94 -12.41
CA ASP A 867 -17.22 -28.37 -12.83
C ASP A 867 -18.04 -28.95 -11.66
N SER A 868 -17.40 -29.12 -10.49
CA SER A 868 -17.95 -29.81 -9.33
C SER A 868 -18.68 -28.83 -8.41
N ASP A 869 -20.01 -28.88 -8.43
CA ASP A 869 -20.91 -28.11 -7.56
C ASP A 869 -20.47 -28.15 -6.08
N ALA A 870 -20.03 -29.32 -5.59
CA ALA A 870 -19.57 -29.48 -4.22
C ALA A 870 -18.22 -28.78 -3.93
N GLU A 871 -17.31 -28.72 -4.91
CA GLU A 871 -16.04 -27.98 -4.78
C GLU A 871 -16.32 -26.47 -4.83
N ILE A 872 -17.12 -26.03 -5.80
CA ILE A 872 -17.54 -24.63 -5.99
C ILE A 872 -18.20 -24.08 -4.72
N THR A 873 -19.20 -24.79 -4.19
CA THR A 873 -19.90 -24.39 -2.95
C THR A 873 -19.00 -24.44 -1.73
N ALA A 874 -18.08 -25.42 -1.61
CA ALA A 874 -17.12 -25.47 -0.51
C ALA A 874 -16.17 -24.27 -0.52
N SER A 875 -15.53 -23.97 -1.67
CA SER A 875 -14.63 -22.83 -1.83
C SER A 875 -15.30 -21.49 -1.49
N ILE A 876 -16.53 -21.27 -1.96
CA ILE A 876 -17.23 -19.98 -1.78
C ILE A 876 -17.80 -19.83 -0.37
N ASN A 877 -18.30 -20.90 0.23
CA ASN A 877 -18.67 -20.88 1.65
C ASN A 877 -17.45 -20.52 2.50
N LEU A 878 -16.30 -21.15 2.26
CA LEU A 878 -15.09 -20.91 3.03
C LEU A 878 -14.59 -19.45 2.89
N VAL A 879 -14.63 -18.88 1.69
CA VAL A 879 -14.32 -17.45 1.46
C VAL A 879 -15.33 -16.52 2.12
N ARG A 880 -16.64 -16.82 2.07
CA ARG A 880 -17.68 -16.05 2.77
C ARG A 880 -17.44 -16.06 4.28
N ASP A 881 -17.15 -17.23 4.84
CA ASP A 881 -17.02 -17.45 6.27
C ASP A 881 -15.74 -16.81 6.84
N SER A 882 -14.68 -16.65 6.04
CA SER A 882 -13.52 -15.83 6.41
C SER A 882 -13.74 -14.31 6.26
N SER A 883 -14.68 -13.89 5.41
CA SER A 883 -14.91 -12.47 5.05
C SER A 883 -15.72 -11.72 6.12
N LEU A 884 -15.32 -11.82 7.39
CA LEU A 884 -16.05 -11.30 8.56
C LEU A 884 -16.24 -9.76 8.56
N LEU A 885 -15.42 -9.02 7.81
CA LEU A 885 -15.58 -7.59 7.56
C LEU A 885 -16.42 -7.27 6.32
N GLY A 886 -16.99 -8.25 5.62
CA GLY A 886 -17.87 -8.03 4.47
C GLY A 886 -17.14 -7.65 3.17
N LEU A 887 -15.82 -7.85 3.10
CA LEU A 887 -14.98 -7.72 1.91
C LEU A 887 -14.03 -8.93 1.82
N ILE A 888 -13.45 -9.15 0.64
CA ILE A 888 -12.42 -10.17 0.44
C ILE A 888 -11.05 -9.60 0.83
N HIS A 889 -10.37 -10.28 1.75
CA HIS A 889 -9.01 -9.96 2.17
C HIS A 889 -7.97 -10.53 1.20
N GLU A 890 -6.74 -10.05 1.29
CA GLU A 890 -5.60 -10.55 0.50
C GLU A 890 -5.22 -11.97 0.93
N SER A 891 -4.95 -12.16 2.22
CA SER A 891 -4.65 -13.47 2.81
C SER A 891 -5.29 -13.65 4.17
N VAL A 892 -5.48 -14.91 4.59
CA VAL A 892 -6.18 -15.31 5.81
C VAL A 892 -5.38 -16.41 6.50
N ASN A 893 -5.20 -16.28 7.82
CA ASN A 893 -4.46 -17.26 8.62
C ASN A 893 -5.24 -18.58 8.72
N VAL A 894 -4.59 -19.68 8.34
CA VAL A 894 -5.22 -21.00 8.21
C VAL A 894 -5.74 -21.61 9.52
N ASP A 895 -5.31 -21.10 10.67
CA ASP A 895 -5.80 -21.49 12.00
C ASP A 895 -6.65 -20.41 12.69
N ASN A 896 -6.75 -19.19 12.13
CA ASN A 896 -7.52 -18.10 12.72
C ASN A 896 -8.01 -17.10 11.66
N ILE A 897 -9.25 -17.25 11.17
CA ILE A 897 -9.86 -16.35 10.17
C ILE A 897 -10.02 -14.87 10.58
N LYS A 898 -9.68 -14.50 11.83
CA LYS A 898 -9.63 -13.09 12.28
C LYS A 898 -8.27 -12.44 12.07
N ASP A 899 -7.25 -13.22 11.76
CA ASP A 899 -5.92 -12.76 11.35
C ASP A 899 -5.83 -12.86 9.82
N TYR A 900 -5.58 -11.72 9.17
CA TYR A 900 -5.67 -11.53 7.73
C TYR A 900 -4.84 -10.32 7.28
N THR A 901 -4.46 -10.27 6.01
CA THR A 901 -3.82 -9.10 5.41
C THR A 901 -4.79 -8.30 4.54
N ARG A 902 -4.67 -6.98 4.60
CA ARG A 902 -5.39 -5.94 3.81
C ARG A 902 -6.93 -6.06 3.84
N SER A 903 -7.55 -5.18 4.63
CA SER A 903 -9.02 -5.01 4.68
C SER A 903 -9.63 -4.46 3.38
N TRP A 904 -8.83 -3.83 2.51
CA TRP A 904 -9.27 -3.26 1.24
C TRP A 904 -8.36 -3.67 0.08
N PHE A 905 -8.72 -4.78 -0.56
CA PHE A 905 -8.05 -5.25 -1.78
C PHE A 905 -9.07 -5.40 -2.92
N ALA A 906 -9.16 -4.39 -3.79
CA ALA A 906 -10.22 -4.29 -4.78
C ALA A 906 -10.13 -5.39 -5.86
N TRP A 907 -8.92 -5.88 -6.17
CA TRP A 907 -8.74 -7.02 -7.09
C TRP A 907 -9.37 -8.31 -6.55
N ALA A 908 -9.16 -8.67 -5.28
CA ALA A 908 -9.78 -9.87 -4.70
C ALA A 908 -11.32 -9.77 -4.64
N ASN A 909 -11.86 -8.58 -4.34
CA ASN A 909 -13.29 -8.28 -4.45
C ASN A 909 -13.82 -8.48 -5.88
N SER A 910 -13.05 -8.05 -6.89
CA SER A 910 -13.37 -8.25 -8.31
C SER A 910 -13.38 -9.73 -8.73
N VAL A 911 -12.39 -10.53 -8.32
CA VAL A 911 -12.37 -11.99 -8.62
C VAL A 911 -13.54 -12.71 -7.96
N PHE A 912 -13.95 -12.31 -6.76
CA PHE A 912 -15.17 -12.83 -6.13
C PHE A 912 -16.42 -12.52 -6.96
N ALA A 913 -16.55 -11.28 -7.45
CA ALA A 913 -17.67 -10.92 -8.32
C ALA A 913 -17.69 -11.74 -9.62
N GLN A 914 -16.54 -11.95 -10.28
CA GLN A 914 -16.43 -12.83 -11.46
C GLN A 914 -16.88 -14.27 -11.15
N THR A 915 -16.49 -14.79 -9.98
CA THR A 915 -16.87 -16.13 -9.49
C THR A 915 -18.40 -16.24 -9.34
N ILE A 916 -19.03 -15.23 -8.73
CA ILE A 916 -20.50 -15.16 -8.61
C ILE A 916 -21.16 -15.06 -9.99
N PHE A 917 -20.63 -14.27 -10.93
CA PHE A 917 -21.21 -14.17 -12.27
C PHE A 917 -21.17 -15.49 -13.04
N LYS A 918 -20.04 -16.23 -13.01
CA LYS A 918 -19.96 -17.55 -13.65
C LYS A 918 -21.02 -18.50 -13.11
N ILE A 919 -21.20 -18.53 -11.79
CA ILE A 919 -22.17 -19.42 -11.12
C ILE A 919 -23.60 -18.97 -11.39
N ALA A 920 -23.87 -17.66 -11.39
CA ALA A 920 -25.19 -17.13 -11.74
C ALA A 920 -25.61 -17.52 -13.16
N ALA A 921 -24.67 -17.65 -14.10
CA ALA A 921 -24.91 -18.07 -15.47
C ALA A 921 -24.98 -19.61 -15.65
N GLU A 922 -24.02 -20.36 -15.09
CA GLU A 922 -23.79 -21.78 -15.39
C GLU A 922 -24.30 -22.77 -14.32
N ARG A 923 -24.52 -22.28 -13.09
CA ARG A 923 -24.90 -23.08 -11.90
C ARG A 923 -25.84 -22.28 -10.96
N PRO A 924 -26.93 -21.65 -11.47
CA PRO A 924 -27.76 -20.73 -10.69
C PRO A 924 -28.37 -21.36 -9.43
N HIS A 925 -28.57 -22.68 -9.42
CA HIS A 925 -29.10 -23.42 -8.28
C HIS A 925 -28.20 -23.38 -7.03
N LEU A 926 -26.90 -23.11 -7.17
CA LEU A 926 -25.99 -23.02 -6.03
C LEU A 926 -26.14 -21.74 -5.19
N ILE A 927 -26.68 -20.65 -5.78
CA ILE A 927 -26.81 -19.34 -5.11
C ILE A 927 -28.25 -18.79 -5.09
N PHE A 928 -29.03 -19.06 -6.14
CA PHE A 928 -30.45 -18.72 -6.23
C PHE A 928 -31.35 -19.91 -5.84
N GLY A 929 -30.83 -21.14 -5.92
CA GLY A 929 -31.50 -22.36 -5.48
C GLY A 929 -32.17 -23.18 -6.59
N GLU A 930 -32.53 -24.43 -6.24
CA GLU A 930 -33.22 -25.38 -7.12
C GLU A 930 -34.28 -24.76 -8.04
N GLY A 931 -34.14 -25.00 -9.34
CA GLY A 931 -35.07 -24.53 -10.37
C GLY A 931 -34.98 -23.04 -10.74
N ALA A 932 -34.01 -22.29 -10.22
CA ALA A 932 -33.80 -20.90 -10.60
C ALA A 932 -33.19 -20.77 -12.01
N ASP A 933 -33.71 -19.83 -12.81
CA ASP A 933 -33.15 -19.48 -14.12
C ASP A 933 -31.70 -18.95 -14.00
N PRO A 934 -30.89 -19.02 -15.08
CA PRO A 934 -29.63 -18.28 -15.15
C PRO A 934 -29.79 -16.76 -14.91
N TYR A 935 -28.66 -16.11 -14.62
CA TYR A 935 -28.48 -14.67 -14.79
C TYR A 935 -27.23 -14.46 -15.64
N ILE A 936 -27.42 -13.78 -16.77
CA ILE A 936 -26.35 -13.44 -17.72
C ILE A 936 -26.41 -11.93 -17.90
N ILE A 937 -25.25 -11.27 -17.92
CA ILE A 937 -25.17 -9.86 -18.29
C ILE A 937 -25.35 -9.77 -19.81
N GLU A 938 -26.57 -9.39 -20.22
CA GLU A 938 -26.93 -9.04 -21.62
C GLU A 938 -26.26 -7.74 -22.10
#